data_AF-A0A2V5XYI8-F1
#
_entry.id   AF-A0A2V5XYI8-F1
#
_cell.length_a   1.000
_cell.length_b   1.000
_cell.length_c   1.000
_cell.angle_alpha   90.00
_cell.angle_beta   90.00
_cell.angle_gamma   90.00
#
_symmetry.space_group_name_H-M   'P 1'
#
loop_
_entity.id
_entity.type
_entity.pdbx_description
1 polymer ?
#
loop_
_entity_poly.entity_id
_entity_poly.type
_entity_poly.pdbx_seq_one_letter_code
_entity_poly.pdbx_strand_id
1 'polypeptide(L)'
;MKTKKLLAVLSLALGATFALPAWAQTAAPSKDDSFAKYGQEFKGKIGRTYAESQEWYPEQVKPKPGTPNVFIIYLDDVGFAQYGCFGGLIKTPNIDSLAADGLRYNNFHTPALCSPSRAALMAGRNTHKIGLGSHALTAMGFPGYNGTPPESAKSIAKDFQHAGFETFALGKWDHTPLPEASQSGPFQHWASGEGFDHYYGFMAADADDYRTLLFNDHNPSEIWMGSKNYHLTTDLADRAILNFTSHASIYPDRPFFLFWAPSAMHSPHQVEKKYIDMYKGKFDMGWDKAREMIFAKQMEIKLLPAGTKLSNGIPEIPKWDSLNAQQKKLYARQMEVFAGMMTQTDEQIGRMIATLKRIGQYDNTLIMLTADNGCSGEGGLNGLYNESLVINGMQASLEENMKHYDEWGGPNTYPHYHAGWAMAGNTPFKYCKQIVHNGGIADSLIITWPKGIQGKGEIRNQYSYVIDLLPTALEVTGTKFMEEVDGVKQMPLDGISLAYSFNKADAPSARTEQYYEQFGNRAMYKDGWKAVTIHGNRMPWVTAGTFPFDKDVWELYNLNDDFSETNNLADKNPEKLEELKKLWDEQAEKNNVYPLYDDLNARIAKQFSRMFGDRKSYTYYSPGAERIAEAVSAPIKNKSHTIETSLDLKGDEQGVIVACGGVNGGYTLFIADHKLHYDYNYVNAQRYAIVSPVLPNGKVDLKFNFIKTGMLKGTGELYVNGKKVAEGAIDKTVGGAFSLSETFDVGVDNGTPVSNNYKVKDHFPFTGQIDKVVITLTGEDTDKAKEINNTELVD
;
A
#
# COMPACT_ATOMS: atom_id res chain seq x y z
N MET A 1 -84.19 -0.59 27.14
CA MET A 1 -84.31 -0.14 28.55
C MET A 1 -83.10 0.73 28.85
N LYS A 2 -83.29 2.06 28.94
CA LYS A 2 -83.28 2.88 30.18
C LYS A 2 -81.85 3.35 30.51
N THR A 3 -81.48 4.62 30.74
CA THR A 3 -82.10 5.97 30.82
C THR A 3 -80.89 6.93 31.08
N LYS A 4 -80.72 8.10 30.44
CA LYS A 4 -81.12 9.46 30.90
C LYS A 4 -80.71 9.73 32.37
N LYS A 5 -80.10 10.85 32.81
CA LYS A 5 -80.25 12.27 32.43
C LYS A 5 -79.41 13.18 33.36
N LEU A 6 -78.86 14.29 32.82
CA LEU A 6 -78.99 15.70 33.27
C LEU A 6 -78.50 16.13 34.67
N LEU A 7 -77.72 17.22 34.74
CA LEU A 7 -78.13 18.43 35.47
C LEU A 7 -77.30 19.67 35.10
N ALA A 8 -77.92 20.82 35.30
CA ALA A 8 -77.66 22.11 34.67
C ALA A 8 -77.46 23.22 35.72
N VAL A 9 -76.67 24.23 35.34
CA VAL A 9 -76.78 25.69 35.62
C VAL A 9 -76.70 26.21 37.07
N LEU A 10 -75.75 27.15 37.28
CA LEU A 10 -75.79 28.49 37.93
C LEU A 10 -74.32 28.85 38.29
N SER A 11 -73.72 30.03 38.09
CA SER A 11 -74.21 31.42 38.09
C SER A 11 -73.13 32.41 37.58
N LEU A 12 -73.60 33.54 37.03
CA LEU A 12 -73.01 34.90 36.85
C LEU A 12 -71.97 35.34 37.93
N ALA A 13 -71.05 36.30 37.79
CA ALA A 13 -70.80 37.45 36.89
C ALA A 13 -69.42 38.11 37.22
N LEU A 14 -69.12 39.22 36.52
CA LEU A 14 -68.00 40.18 36.60
C LEU A 14 -66.79 39.80 35.71
N GLY A 15 -66.39 40.54 34.69
CA GLY A 15 -66.55 41.97 34.42
C GLY A 15 -65.17 42.60 34.41
N ALA A 16 -64.61 42.83 33.22
CA ALA A 16 -63.67 43.91 32.89
C ALA A 16 -62.97 43.58 31.57
N THR A 17 -63.31 44.38 30.56
CA THR A 17 -62.52 44.64 29.36
C THR A 17 -61.07 44.97 29.71
N PHE A 18 -60.12 44.15 29.24
CA PHE A 18 -58.82 44.63 28.81
C PHE A 18 -58.67 44.30 27.33
N ALA A 19 -58.87 45.32 26.51
CA ALA A 19 -58.33 45.32 25.16
C ALA A 19 -56.80 45.26 25.27
N LEU A 20 -56.21 44.18 24.80
CA LEU A 20 -54.79 44.14 24.44
C LEU A 20 -54.68 43.61 23.01
N PRO A 21 -53.75 44.18 22.23
CA PRO A 21 -53.87 44.23 20.79
C PRO A 21 -53.59 42.85 20.20
N ALA A 22 -54.26 42.54 19.09
CA ALA A 22 -53.82 41.50 18.18
C ALA A 22 -52.41 41.85 17.69
N TRP A 23 -51.39 41.38 18.41
CA TRP A 23 -50.05 41.27 17.86
C TRP A 23 -50.11 40.08 16.92
N ALA A 24 -50.51 40.36 15.68
CA ALA A 24 -49.93 39.66 14.56
C ALA A 24 -48.42 39.93 14.60
N GLN A 25 -47.68 39.22 15.46
CA GLN A 25 -46.31 38.88 15.14
C GLN A 25 -46.41 38.02 13.88
N THR A 26 -46.33 38.69 12.73
CA THR A 26 -45.61 38.14 11.61
C THR A 26 -44.23 37.79 12.16
N ALA A 27 -44.06 36.53 12.60
CA ALA A 27 -42.72 36.01 12.76
C ALA A 27 -42.07 36.22 11.40
N ALA A 28 -41.09 37.13 11.35
CA ALA A 28 -40.24 37.24 10.18
C ALA A 28 -39.72 35.83 9.87
N PRO A 29 -39.66 35.41 8.61
CA PRO A 29 -39.10 34.11 8.27
C PRO A 29 -37.73 34.04 8.95
N SER A 30 -37.52 33.02 9.79
CA SER A 30 -36.20 32.76 10.33
C SER A 30 -35.27 32.65 9.12
N LYS A 31 -34.19 33.43 9.12
CA LYS A 31 -33.02 33.16 8.27
C LYS A 31 -32.36 31.89 8.80
N ASP A 32 -33.09 30.80 8.81
CA ASP A 32 -32.61 29.53 9.29
C ASP A 32 -31.76 28.90 8.18
N ASP A 33 -30.46 29.04 8.35
CA ASP A 33 -29.41 28.55 7.47
C ASP A 33 -29.20 27.02 7.61
N SER A 34 -30.08 26.35 8.37
CA SER A 34 -30.01 24.90 8.65
C SER A 34 -29.98 24.01 7.41
N PHE A 35 -30.46 24.53 6.27
CA PHE A 35 -30.45 23.84 4.97
C PHE A 35 -29.27 24.20 4.06
N ALA A 36 -28.55 25.30 4.31
CA ALA A 36 -27.41 25.70 3.48
C ALA A 36 -26.25 24.70 3.52
N LYS A 37 -26.10 23.93 4.61
CA LYS A 37 -25.15 22.80 4.67
C LYS A 37 -25.43 21.69 3.64
N TYR A 38 -26.64 21.65 3.07
CA TYR A 38 -27.01 20.74 1.97
C TYR A 38 -27.00 21.44 0.60
N GLY A 39 -26.54 22.69 0.54
CA GLY A 39 -26.56 23.51 -0.67
C GLY A 39 -27.96 23.77 -1.22
N GLN A 40 -29.00 23.65 -0.38
CA GLN A 40 -30.40 23.78 -0.78
C GLN A 40 -31.16 24.70 0.18
N GLU A 41 -32.20 25.37 -0.31
CA GLU A 41 -33.11 26.15 0.52
C GLU A 41 -34.29 25.28 0.97
N PHE A 42 -34.81 25.52 2.18
CA PHE A 42 -36.03 24.85 2.65
C PHE A 42 -37.20 25.18 1.72
N LYS A 43 -37.73 24.17 1.02
CA LYS A 43 -38.89 24.35 0.11
C LYS A 43 -40.24 24.04 0.77
N GLY A 44 -40.26 23.76 2.07
CA GLY A 44 -41.49 23.52 2.82
C GLY A 44 -42.15 24.81 3.29
N LYS A 45 -43.08 24.70 4.22
CA LYS A 45 -43.78 25.85 4.83
C LYS A 45 -43.73 25.74 6.36
N ILE A 46 -43.36 26.80 7.04
CA ILE A 46 -43.42 26.87 8.51
C ILE A 46 -44.61 27.73 8.92
N GLY A 47 -45.62 27.12 9.55
CA GLY A 47 -46.78 27.79 10.14
C GLY A 47 -46.68 27.88 11.66
N ARG A 48 -47.68 28.47 12.32
CA ARG A 48 -47.70 28.58 13.81
C ARG A 48 -47.98 27.26 14.49
N THR A 49 -48.63 26.34 13.77
CA THR A 49 -48.91 24.98 14.20
C THR A 49 -48.42 23.98 13.14
N TYR A 50 -48.26 22.71 13.52
CA TYR A 50 -47.91 21.66 12.56
C TYR A 50 -48.94 21.57 11.41
N ALA A 51 -50.22 21.77 11.71
CA ALA A 51 -51.30 21.78 10.71
C ALA A 51 -51.20 22.93 9.69
N GLU A 52 -50.51 24.01 10.03
CA GLU A 52 -50.22 25.14 9.13
C GLU A 52 -48.88 24.99 8.39
N SER A 53 -48.12 23.95 8.73
CA SER A 53 -46.77 23.68 8.22
C SER A 53 -46.78 22.58 7.16
N GLN A 54 -45.77 22.59 6.30
CA GLN A 54 -45.47 21.55 5.33
C GLN A 54 -44.00 21.19 5.48
N GLU A 55 -43.73 19.94 5.79
CA GLU A 55 -42.37 19.43 5.83
C GLU A 55 -41.77 19.41 4.43
N TRP A 56 -40.46 19.61 4.39
CA TRP A 56 -39.66 19.37 3.21
C TRP A 56 -38.29 18.89 3.69
N TYR A 57 -37.73 17.92 2.96
CA TYR A 57 -36.42 17.36 3.23
C TYR A 57 -35.51 17.66 2.03
N PRO A 58 -34.21 17.90 2.26
CA PRO A 58 -33.26 18.12 1.19
C PRO A 58 -33.25 16.94 0.23
N GLU A 59 -33.20 17.22 -1.07
CA GLU A 59 -33.04 16.18 -2.08
C GLU A 59 -31.63 15.60 -1.92
N GLN A 60 -31.54 14.28 -1.72
CA GLN A 60 -30.25 13.60 -1.72
C GLN A 60 -29.79 13.40 -3.18
N VAL A 61 -28.50 13.58 -3.42
CA VAL A 61 -27.91 13.19 -4.70
C VAL A 61 -28.03 11.68 -4.84
N LYS A 62 -28.68 11.23 -5.91
CA LYS A 62 -28.88 9.81 -6.20
C LYS A 62 -28.40 9.51 -7.62
N PRO A 63 -27.57 8.47 -7.81
CA PRO A 63 -27.26 7.95 -9.12
C PRO A 63 -28.52 7.56 -9.90
N LYS A 64 -28.39 7.48 -11.23
CA LYS A 64 -29.50 7.05 -12.08
C LYS A 64 -29.86 5.60 -11.76
N PRO A 65 -31.15 5.23 -11.78
CA PRO A 65 -31.55 3.83 -11.59
C PRO A 65 -30.81 2.90 -12.57
N GLY A 66 -30.26 1.81 -12.04
CA GLY A 66 -29.51 0.83 -12.82
C GLY A 66 -28.05 1.21 -13.13
N THR A 67 -27.55 2.34 -12.62
CA THR A 67 -26.10 2.63 -12.62
C THR A 67 -25.33 1.44 -12.01
N PRO A 68 -24.26 0.96 -12.65
CA PRO A 68 -23.49 -0.18 -12.14
C PRO A 68 -22.68 0.18 -10.90
N ASN A 69 -22.42 -0.83 -10.07
CA ASN A 69 -21.40 -0.74 -9.01
C ASN A 69 -20.00 -0.76 -9.64
N VAL A 70 -19.00 -0.28 -8.92
CA VAL A 70 -17.59 -0.36 -9.30
C VAL A 70 -16.85 -1.18 -8.25
N PHE A 71 -16.15 -2.23 -8.65
CA PHE A 71 -15.33 -3.05 -7.77
C PHE A 71 -13.94 -3.23 -8.37
N ILE A 72 -12.93 -2.66 -7.72
CA ILE A 72 -11.53 -2.81 -8.14
C ILE A 72 -10.84 -3.79 -7.20
N ILE A 73 -10.25 -4.82 -7.78
CA ILE A 73 -9.35 -5.78 -7.12
C ILE A 73 -7.94 -5.41 -7.57
N TYR A 74 -7.12 -4.89 -6.65
CA TYR A 74 -5.82 -4.35 -6.98
C TYR A 74 -4.72 -5.09 -6.22
N LEU A 75 -4.10 -6.06 -6.88
CA LEU A 75 -3.09 -6.92 -6.27
C LEU A 75 -1.72 -6.23 -6.26
N ASP A 76 -0.87 -6.65 -5.34
CA ASP A 76 0.46 -6.08 -5.11
C ASP A 76 1.56 -7.00 -5.65
N ASP A 77 2.47 -6.49 -6.48
CA ASP A 77 3.60 -7.25 -7.05
C ASP A 77 3.24 -8.52 -7.85
N VAL A 78 2.06 -8.53 -8.50
CA VAL A 78 1.61 -9.67 -9.31
C VAL A 78 1.95 -9.49 -10.78
N GLY A 79 2.86 -10.33 -11.29
CA GLY A 79 3.28 -10.27 -12.68
C GLY A 79 2.28 -10.84 -13.69
N PHE A 80 2.49 -10.47 -14.95
CA PHE A 80 1.66 -10.82 -16.12
C PHE A 80 1.22 -12.29 -16.20
N ALA A 81 2.04 -13.24 -15.74
CA ALA A 81 1.84 -14.67 -15.92
C ALA A 81 1.74 -15.46 -14.60
N GLN A 82 1.19 -14.84 -13.56
CA GLN A 82 0.92 -15.53 -12.29
C GLN A 82 -0.51 -16.05 -12.16
N TYR A 83 -1.43 -15.66 -13.07
CA TYR A 83 -2.78 -16.21 -13.16
C TYR A 83 -2.87 -17.38 -14.13
N GLY A 84 -3.70 -18.38 -13.83
CA GLY A 84 -4.00 -19.50 -14.73
C GLY A 84 -4.51 -19.02 -16.11
N CYS A 85 -5.41 -18.04 -16.13
CA CYS A 85 -5.97 -17.45 -17.35
C CYS A 85 -4.99 -16.59 -18.18
N PHE A 86 -3.80 -16.31 -17.62
CA PHE A 86 -2.64 -15.73 -18.31
C PHE A 86 -1.48 -16.74 -18.51
N GLY A 87 -1.75 -18.04 -18.32
CA GLY A 87 -0.81 -19.14 -18.54
C GLY A 87 0.06 -19.51 -17.32
N GLY A 88 -0.14 -18.86 -16.18
CA GLY A 88 0.55 -19.15 -14.92
C GLY A 88 0.31 -20.56 -14.39
N LEU A 89 1.24 -21.02 -13.56
CA LEU A 89 1.25 -22.38 -13.00
C LEU A 89 0.50 -22.51 -11.66
N ILE A 90 0.10 -21.38 -11.08
CA ILE A 90 -0.61 -21.30 -9.81
C ILE A 90 -2.10 -21.54 -10.05
N LYS A 91 -2.77 -22.24 -9.14
CA LYS A 91 -4.20 -22.52 -9.22
C LYS A 91 -5.02 -21.29 -8.80
N THR A 92 -5.63 -20.61 -9.77
CA THR A 92 -6.47 -19.41 -9.55
C THR A 92 -7.89 -19.55 -10.18
N PRO A 93 -8.69 -20.57 -9.81
CA PRO A 93 -9.94 -20.87 -10.49
C PRO A 93 -11.00 -19.76 -10.41
N ASN A 94 -10.99 -18.92 -9.37
CA ASN A 94 -11.97 -17.83 -9.24
C ASN A 94 -11.61 -16.65 -10.14
N ILE A 95 -10.34 -16.27 -10.21
CA ILE A 95 -9.82 -15.30 -11.17
C ILE A 95 -10.01 -15.82 -12.61
N ASP A 96 -9.75 -17.10 -12.85
CA ASP A 96 -9.97 -17.72 -14.17
C ASP A 96 -11.44 -17.67 -14.56
N SER A 97 -12.36 -17.88 -13.61
CA SER A 97 -13.80 -17.75 -13.84
C SER A 97 -14.23 -16.31 -14.10
N LEU A 98 -13.61 -15.31 -13.46
CA LEU A 98 -13.86 -13.90 -13.77
C LEU A 98 -13.42 -13.58 -15.19
N ALA A 99 -12.19 -13.97 -15.56
CA ALA A 99 -11.68 -13.79 -16.92
C ALA A 99 -12.57 -14.48 -17.97
N ALA A 100 -13.09 -15.67 -17.68
CA ALA A 100 -13.99 -16.40 -18.58
C ALA A 100 -15.35 -15.72 -18.78
N ASP A 101 -15.81 -14.92 -17.80
CA ASP A 101 -17.06 -14.16 -17.89
C ASP A 101 -16.86 -12.70 -18.33
N GLY A 102 -15.60 -12.30 -18.54
CA GLY A 102 -15.21 -10.95 -18.92
C GLY A 102 -14.19 -10.91 -20.06
N LEU A 103 -13.33 -9.90 -20.03
CA LEU A 103 -12.27 -9.64 -21.01
C LEU A 103 -10.91 -9.72 -20.34
N ARG A 104 -9.91 -10.23 -21.07
CA ARG A 104 -8.49 -10.19 -20.68
C ARG A 104 -7.75 -9.18 -21.56
N TYR A 105 -7.08 -8.21 -20.93
CA TYR A 105 -6.21 -7.28 -21.62
C TYR A 105 -4.78 -7.77 -21.48
N ASN A 106 -4.12 -8.05 -22.61
CA ASN A 106 -2.73 -8.53 -22.63
C ASN A 106 -1.71 -7.39 -22.89
N ASN A 107 -2.18 -6.17 -23.11
CA ASN A 107 -1.36 -5.00 -23.44
C ASN A 107 -1.67 -3.82 -22.50
N PHE A 108 -1.90 -4.15 -21.23
CA PHE A 108 -2.15 -3.21 -20.15
C PHE A 108 -0.86 -2.93 -19.38
N HIS A 109 -0.67 -1.70 -18.95
CA HIS A 109 0.56 -1.27 -18.29
C HIS A 109 0.34 -0.41 -17.05
N THR A 110 1.36 -0.34 -16.22
CA THR A 110 1.44 0.41 -14.97
C THR A 110 2.79 1.13 -14.86
N PRO A 111 2.95 2.10 -13.96
CA PRO A 111 4.28 2.44 -13.45
C PRO A 111 4.99 1.21 -12.89
N ALA A 112 6.32 1.20 -12.89
CA ALA A 112 7.10 0.06 -12.40
C ALA A 112 7.18 -0.01 -10.85
N LEU A 113 6.27 0.64 -10.12
CA LEU A 113 6.30 0.71 -8.65
C LEU A 113 4.91 1.05 -8.05
N CYS A 114 4.61 0.43 -6.91
CA CYS A 114 3.33 0.46 -6.20
C CYS A 114 2.75 1.86 -5.96
N SER A 115 3.46 2.70 -5.19
CA SER A 115 2.99 4.02 -4.77
C SER A 115 2.66 4.95 -5.97
N PRO A 116 3.54 5.07 -6.99
CA PRO A 116 3.20 5.73 -8.25
C PRO A 116 1.96 5.17 -8.94
N SER A 117 1.82 3.85 -9.04
CA SER A 117 0.68 3.20 -9.71
C SER A 117 -0.64 3.47 -9.00
N ARG A 118 -0.65 3.42 -7.67
CA ARG A 118 -1.83 3.69 -6.82
C ARG A 118 -2.28 5.14 -6.93
N ALA A 119 -1.35 6.09 -6.81
CA ALA A 119 -1.65 7.51 -6.97
C ALA A 119 -2.16 7.82 -8.38
N ALA A 120 -1.52 7.26 -9.42
CA ALA A 120 -1.90 7.47 -10.81
C ALA A 120 -3.29 6.87 -11.12
N LEU A 121 -3.61 5.69 -10.58
CA LEU A 121 -4.93 5.07 -10.66
C LEU A 121 -6.00 6.01 -10.08
N MET A 122 -5.81 6.45 -8.83
CA MET A 122 -6.78 7.29 -8.12
C MET A 122 -6.98 8.63 -8.82
N ALA A 123 -5.90 9.25 -9.31
CA ALA A 123 -5.98 10.54 -9.99
C ALA A 123 -6.41 10.45 -11.47
N GLY A 124 -6.33 9.29 -12.14
CA GLY A 124 -6.50 9.18 -13.60
C GLY A 124 -5.52 10.04 -14.41
N ARG A 125 -4.31 10.22 -13.87
CA ARG A 125 -3.28 11.15 -14.38
C ARG A 125 -1.89 10.54 -14.22
N ASN A 126 -0.94 10.99 -15.05
CA ASN A 126 0.42 10.48 -14.97
C ASN A 126 1.09 10.85 -13.64
N THR A 127 1.92 9.94 -13.13
CA THR A 127 2.40 9.97 -11.74
C THR A 127 3.33 11.15 -11.43
N HIS A 128 4.24 11.52 -12.34
CA HIS A 128 5.09 12.72 -12.19
C HIS A 128 4.29 14.02 -12.28
N LYS A 129 3.18 14.05 -13.03
CA LYS A 129 2.34 15.25 -13.13
C LYS A 129 1.67 15.61 -11.79
N ILE A 130 1.50 14.61 -10.93
CA ILE A 130 0.87 14.72 -9.60
C ILE A 130 1.89 14.59 -8.45
N GLY A 131 3.20 14.69 -8.71
CA GLY A 131 4.21 14.72 -7.63
C GLY A 131 4.61 13.37 -7.05
N LEU A 132 4.06 12.26 -7.57
CA LEU A 132 4.33 10.88 -7.16
C LEU A 132 5.16 10.13 -8.22
N GLY A 133 6.14 10.80 -8.82
CA GLY A 133 7.13 10.20 -9.73
C GLY A 133 7.89 8.99 -9.17
N SER A 134 7.81 8.79 -7.85
CA SER A 134 8.44 7.71 -7.10
C SER A 134 7.70 7.53 -5.78
N HIS A 135 8.09 6.54 -4.98
CA HIS A 135 7.55 6.31 -3.64
C HIS A 135 7.74 7.52 -2.71
N ALA A 136 6.76 7.83 -1.86
CA ALA A 136 6.79 8.97 -0.92
C ALA A 136 8.03 8.97 0.00
N LEU A 137 8.52 7.79 0.40
CA LEU A 137 9.78 7.59 1.14
C LEU A 137 11.03 8.13 0.41
N THR A 138 10.97 8.17 -0.92
CA THR A 138 12.06 8.65 -1.78
C THR A 138 11.74 10.03 -2.37
N ALA A 139 10.75 10.76 -1.84
CA ALA A 139 10.34 12.03 -2.42
C ALA A 139 11.50 13.05 -2.53
N MET A 140 11.39 13.99 -3.46
CA MET A 140 12.31 15.10 -3.68
C MET A 140 11.56 16.41 -3.70
N GLY A 141 12.18 17.53 -3.33
CA GLY A 141 11.52 18.85 -3.30
C GLY A 141 11.11 19.45 -4.66
N PHE A 142 10.94 18.63 -5.71
CA PHE A 142 10.59 19.05 -7.06
C PHE A 142 9.15 18.69 -7.40
N PRO A 143 8.48 19.44 -8.30
CA PRO A 143 7.06 19.27 -8.59
C PRO A 143 6.64 17.84 -8.93
N GLY A 144 7.47 17.07 -9.63
CA GLY A 144 7.13 15.70 -10.01
C GLY A 144 7.44 14.59 -9.01
N TYR A 145 8.09 14.92 -7.89
CA TYR A 145 8.55 13.93 -6.90
C TYR A 145 8.32 14.34 -5.45
N ASN A 146 7.59 15.42 -5.19
CA ASN A 146 7.40 15.97 -3.84
C ASN A 146 6.68 15.04 -2.86
N GLY A 147 6.12 13.92 -3.34
CA GLY A 147 5.44 12.94 -2.51
C GLY A 147 4.05 13.42 -2.07
N THR A 148 3.48 14.42 -2.73
CA THR A 148 2.22 15.04 -2.33
C THR A 148 1.39 15.40 -3.56
N PRO A 149 0.32 14.63 -3.86
CA PRO A 149 -0.64 14.98 -4.89
C PRO A 149 -1.17 16.41 -4.68
N PRO A 150 -1.18 17.27 -5.72
CA PRO A 150 -1.70 18.62 -5.55
C PRO A 150 -3.23 18.60 -5.43
N GLU A 151 -3.79 19.62 -4.77
CA GLU A 151 -5.24 19.81 -4.63
C GLU A 151 -5.99 19.91 -5.99
N SER A 152 -5.27 20.20 -7.08
CA SER A 152 -5.79 20.19 -8.45
C SER A 152 -5.80 18.81 -9.11
N ALA A 153 -5.35 17.76 -8.42
CA ALA A 153 -5.36 16.38 -8.85
C ALA A 153 -6.01 15.47 -7.80
N LYS A 154 -7.21 15.84 -7.32
CA LYS A 154 -7.96 14.98 -6.42
C LYS A 154 -8.28 13.63 -7.06
N SER A 155 -8.39 12.62 -6.19
CA SER A 155 -8.83 11.28 -6.55
C SER A 155 -10.22 11.31 -7.17
N ILE A 156 -10.40 10.50 -8.21
CA ILE A 156 -11.67 10.28 -8.91
C ILE A 156 -12.71 9.62 -7.97
N ALA A 157 -12.27 9.01 -6.85
CA ALA A 157 -13.20 8.54 -5.82
C ALA A 157 -14.13 9.65 -5.31
N LYS A 158 -13.66 10.92 -5.27
CA LYS A 158 -14.51 12.09 -4.98
C LYS A 158 -15.66 12.24 -5.97
N ASP A 159 -15.44 11.99 -7.27
CA ASP A 159 -16.50 12.06 -8.28
C ASP A 159 -17.62 11.06 -7.98
N PHE A 160 -17.26 9.84 -7.56
CA PHE A 160 -18.23 8.82 -7.13
C PHE A 160 -18.95 9.22 -5.84
N GLN A 161 -18.22 9.70 -4.83
CA GLN A 161 -18.80 10.18 -3.57
C GLN A 161 -19.84 11.28 -3.84
N HIS A 162 -19.48 12.30 -4.63
CA HIS A 162 -20.37 13.40 -5.00
C HIS A 162 -21.55 12.96 -5.89
N ALA A 163 -21.37 11.91 -6.70
CA ALA A 163 -22.45 11.33 -7.48
C ALA A 163 -23.45 10.52 -6.63
N GLY A 164 -23.18 10.32 -5.34
CA GLY A 164 -24.05 9.60 -4.42
C GLY A 164 -23.77 8.10 -4.34
N PHE A 165 -22.56 7.65 -4.71
CA PHE A 165 -22.11 6.28 -4.43
C PHE A 165 -21.85 6.12 -2.94
N GLU A 166 -21.90 4.89 -2.44
CA GLU A 166 -21.24 4.53 -1.19
C GLU A 166 -19.82 4.05 -1.52
N THR A 167 -18.81 4.57 -0.83
CA THR A 167 -17.41 4.40 -1.23
C THR A 167 -16.58 3.73 -0.15
N PHE A 168 -15.89 2.64 -0.49
CA PHE A 168 -15.08 1.83 0.43
C PHE A 168 -13.67 1.63 -0.11
N ALA A 169 -12.65 1.82 0.74
CA ALA A 169 -11.28 1.43 0.47
C ALA A 169 -10.80 0.41 1.51
N LEU A 170 -10.35 -0.74 1.06
CA LEU A 170 -9.93 -1.86 1.91
C LEU A 170 -8.50 -2.30 1.55
N GLY A 171 -7.58 -2.23 2.52
CA GLY A 171 -6.21 -2.72 2.41
C GLY A 171 -5.14 -1.64 2.18
N LYS A 172 -4.12 -1.93 1.38
CA LYS A 172 -2.94 -1.08 1.15
C LYS A 172 -3.30 0.23 0.46
N TRP A 173 -2.90 1.34 1.07
CA TRP A 173 -3.08 2.67 0.50
C TRP A 173 -1.82 3.23 -0.16
N ASP A 174 -0.70 3.31 0.57
CA ASP A 174 0.67 3.49 0.06
C ASP A 174 0.96 4.68 -0.89
N HIS A 175 0.19 5.77 -0.79
CA HIS A 175 0.53 7.03 -1.48
C HIS A 175 0.24 8.28 -0.66
N THR A 176 0.10 8.12 0.66
CA THR A 176 0.02 9.24 1.59
C THR A 176 1.41 9.86 1.77
N PRO A 177 1.53 11.20 1.77
CA PRO A 177 2.76 11.88 2.14
C PRO A 177 3.25 11.39 3.51
N LEU A 178 4.53 11.05 3.64
CA LEU A 178 5.06 10.47 4.89
C LEU A 178 4.68 11.22 6.19
N PRO A 179 4.73 12.57 6.25
CA PRO A 179 4.35 13.28 7.48
C PRO A 179 2.85 13.17 7.82
N GLU A 180 2.01 12.87 6.84
CA GLU A 180 0.56 12.72 7.01
C GLU A 180 0.15 11.28 7.34
N ALA A 181 1.04 10.30 7.17
CA ALA A 181 0.81 8.89 7.52
C ALA A 181 0.89 8.65 9.04
N SER A 182 0.10 9.41 9.81
CA SER A 182 0.01 9.33 11.27
C SER A 182 -1.41 9.52 11.78
N GLN A 183 -1.70 8.97 12.96
CA GLN A 183 -3.01 9.14 13.62
C GLN A 183 -3.34 10.58 14.04
N SER A 184 -2.38 11.51 13.94
CA SER A 184 -2.58 12.93 14.26
C SER A 184 -3.10 13.74 13.08
N GLY A 185 -3.11 13.15 11.88
CA GLY A 185 -3.43 13.84 10.65
C GLY A 185 -2.36 14.87 10.23
N PRO A 186 -2.68 15.73 9.25
CA PRO A 186 -4.02 15.90 8.69
C PRO A 186 -4.39 14.77 7.71
N PHE A 187 -5.69 14.56 7.44
CA PHE A 187 -6.20 13.35 6.77
C PHE A 187 -6.60 13.55 5.29
N GLN A 188 -6.05 14.57 4.62
CA GLN A 188 -6.46 14.94 3.25
C GLN A 188 -6.05 13.90 2.20
N HIS A 189 -4.87 13.29 2.36
CA HIS A 189 -4.36 12.25 1.45
C HIS A 189 -4.53 10.83 2.03
N TRP A 190 -5.39 10.69 3.04
CA TRP A 190 -5.93 9.40 3.44
C TRP A 190 -7.11 9.05 2.54
N ALA A 191 -7.47 7.78 2.44
CA ALA A 191 -8.65 7.35 1.68
C ALA A 191 -9.91 8.17 2.05
N SER A 192 -10.10 8.51 3.32
CA SER A 192 -11.20 9.37 3.78
C SER A 192 -11.19 10.79 3.18
N GLY A 193 -10.00 11.36 3.01
CA GLY A 193 -9.82 12.67 2.37
C GLY A 193 -9.92 12.61 0.86
N GLU A 194 -9.68 11.43 0.28
CA GLU A 194 -9.70 11.17 -1.15
C GLU A 194 -11.07 10.71 -1.71
N GLY A 195 -12.11 10.69 -0.87
CA GLY A 195 -13.48 10.41 -1.33
C GLY A 195 -13.96 9.00 -1.05
N PHE A 196 -13.35 8.30 -0.10
CA PHE A 196 -13.90 7.07 0.47
C PHE A 196 -14.63 7.37 1.79
N ASP A 197 -15.88 6.93 1.91
CA ASP A 197 -16.69 7.09 3.12
C ASP A 197 -16.17 6.20 4.26
N HIS A 198 -15.56 5.07 3.90
CA HIS A 198 -15.00 4.09 4.83
C HIS A 198 -13.64 3.58 4.36
N TYR A 199 -12.68 3.57 5.27
CA TYR A 199 -11.35 3.00 5.06
C TYR A 199 -11.04 1.92 6.10
N TYR A 200 -10.54 0.78 5.65
CA TYR A 200 -9.98 -0.23 6.53
C TYR A 200 -8.74 -0.85 5.93
N GLY A 201 -7.56 -0.57 6.48
CA GLY A 201 -6.33 -0.97 5.81
C GLY A 201 -5.06 -0.45 6.48
N PHE A 202 -3.97 -0.40 5.72
CA PHE A 202 -2.65 0.04 6.19
C PHE A 202 -2.01 1.03 5.21
N MET A 203 -1.22 1.96 5.76
CA MET A 203 -0.58 3.04 5.00
C MET A 203 0.84 2.75 4.54
N ALA A 204 1.49 1.74 5.14
CA ALA A 204 2.84 1.34 4.82
C ALA A 204 2.96 0.70 3.43
N ALA A 205 4.21 0.58 2.96
CA ALA A 205 4.54 -0.05 1.68
C ALA A 205 4.29 -1.57 1.68
N ASP A 206 4.28 -2.20 2.84
CA ASP A 206 4.03 -3.62 3.02
C ASP A 206 3.31 -3.87 4.37
N ALA A 207 3.04 -5.14 4.68
CA ALA A 207 2.41 -5.55 5.94
C ALA A 207 2.75 -7.01 6.29
N ASP A 208 3.00 -7.29 7.58
CA ASP A 208 2.91 -8.68 8.09
C ASP A 208 1.45 -9.14 8.04
N ASP A 209 1.14 -10.20 7.31
CA ASP A 209 -0.21 -10.72 7.10
C ASP A 209 -0.84 -11.32 8.36
N TYR A 210 -0.04 -11.65 9.36
CA TYR A 210 -0.51 -12.16 10.64
C TYR A 210 -0.68 -11.06 11.70
N ARG A 211 0.09 -9.98 11.61
CA ARG A 211 0.21 -8.94 12.64
C ARG A 211 0.43 -7.56 12.00
N THR A 212 -0.62 -7.01 11.41
CA THR A 212 -0.55 -5.75 10.66
C THR A 212 -0.90 -4.52 11.53
N LEU A 213 -0.20 -3.40 11.33
CA LEU A 213 -0.69 -2.09 11.75
C LEU A 213 -1.86 -1.65 10.86
N LEU A 214 -3.08 -1.77 11.35
CA LEU A 214 -4.29 -1.39 10.63
C LEU A 214 -4.92 -0.12 11.17
N PHE A 215 -5.64 0.56 10.30
CA PHE A 215 -6.52 1.67 10.63
C PHE A 215 -7.94 1.34 10.20
N ASN A 216 -8.89 1.59 11.09
CA ASN A 216 -10.31 1.67 10.77
C ASN A 216 -10.70 3.15 10.77
N ASP A 217 -10.85 3.70 9.58
CA ASP A 217 -10.84 5.12 9.28
C ASP A 217 -9.58 5.79 9.84
N HIS A 218 -9.70 6.58 10.92
CA HIS A 218 -8.57 7.28 11.54
C HIS A 218 -8.05 6.63 12.81
N ASN A 219 -8.67 5.52 13.26
CA ASN A 219 -8.31 4.87 14.51
C ASN A 219 -7.51 3.59 14.25
N PRO A 220 -6.41 3.34 14.99
CA PRO A 220 -5.73 2.05 14.94
C PRO A 220 -6.70 0.88 15.23
N SER A 221 -6.52 -0.23 14.53
CA SER A 221 -7.31 -1.45 14.68
C SER A 221 -6.41 -2.63 15.05
N GLU A 222 -6.87 -3.40 16.03
CA GLU A 222 -6.08 -4.45 16.67
C GLU A 222 -6.74 -5.82 16.54
N ILE A 223 -7.51 -6.04 15.48
CA ILE A 223 -8.37 -7.21 15.32
C ILE A 223 -7.60 -8.55 15.32
N TRP A 224 -6.32 -8.51 14.94
CA TRP A 224 -5.45 -9.69 14.95
C TRP A 224 -5.07 -10.10 16.38
N MET A 225 -5.13 -9.19 17.35
CA MET A 225 -4.76 -9.45 18.74
C MET A 225 -5.73 -10.46 19.37
N GLY A 226 -5.17 -11.55 19.91
CA GLY A 226 -5.95 -12.65 20.48
C GLY A 226 -6.54 -13.63 19.45
N SER A 227 -6.42 -13.35 18.14
CA SER A 227 -6.79 -14.31 17.11
C SER A 227 -5.73 -15.39 16.94
N LYS A 228 -6.18 -16.65 16.78
CA LYS A 228 -5.27 -17.78 16.52
C LYS A 228 -4.99 -18.00 15.03
N ASN A 229 -5.88 -17.53 14.16
CA ASN A 229 -5.89 -17.83 12.74
C ASN A 229 -6.14 -16.56 11.91
N TYR A 230 -5.69 -15.40 12.40
CA TYR A 230 -5.81 -14.16 11.64
C TYR A 230 -4.94 -14.23 10.38
N HIS A 231 -5.47 -13.68 9.29
CA HIS A 231 -4.72 -13.42 8.07
C HIS A 231 -5.34 -12.21 7.37
N LEU A 232 -4.53 -11.21 7.04
CA LEU A 232 -5.00 -9.92 6.54
C LEU A 232 -5.88 -10.05 5.29
N THR A 233 -5.47 -10.82 4.27
CA THR A 233 -6.29 -11.04 3.06
C THR A 233 -7.68 -11.61 3.37
N THR A 234 -7.79 -12.49 4.38
CA THR A 234 -9.08 -13.09 4.78
C THR A 234 -9.96 -12.05 5.47
N ASP A 235 -9.39 -11.26 6.38
CA ASP A 235 -10.11 -10.17 7.06
C ASP A 235 -10.59 -9.11 6.06
N LEU A 236 -9.72 -8.64 5.15
CA LEU A 236 -10.13 -7.69 4.12
C LEU A 236 -11.28 -8.22 3.24
N ALA A 237 -11.31 -9.52 2.93
CA ALA A 237 -12.41 -10.12 2.20
C ALA A 237 -13.69 -10.24 3.06
N ASP A 238 -13.57 -10.54 4.36
CA ASP A 238 -14.69 -10.52 5.30
C ASP A 238 -15.30 -9.12 5.40
N ARG A 239 -14.48 -8.08 5.43
CA ARG A 239 -14.91 -6.67 5.39
C ARG A 239 -15.62 -6.32 4.09
N ALA A 240 -15.11 -6.75 2.93
CA ALA A 240 -15.78 -6.53 1.66
C ALA A 240 -17.16 -7.22 1.62
N ILE A 241 -17.26 -8.47 2.10
CA ILE A 241 -18.51 -9.22 2.19
C ILE A 241 -19.51 -8.53 3.12
N LEU A 242 -19.04 -8.03 4.28
CA LEU A 242 -19.84 -7.23 5.20
C LEU A 242 -20.36 -5.96 4.51
N ASN A 243 -19.49 -5.22 3.82
CA ASN A 243 -19.87 -3.99 3.12
C ASN A 243 -20.89 -4.27 2.02
N PHE A 244 -20.68 -5.28 1.16
CA PHE A 244 -21.63 -5.67 0.13
C PHE A 244 -23.01 -6.01 0.70
N THR A 245 -23.04 -6.80 1.77
CA THR A 245 -24.30 -7.26 2.36
C THR A 245 -25.03 -6.17 3.13
N SER A 246 -24.28 -5.29 3.82
CA SER A 246 -24.86 -4.15 4.54
C SER A 246 -25.43 -3.13 3.56
N HIS A 247 -24.66 -2.77 2.54
CA HIS A 247 -25.08 -1.89 1.46
C HIS A 247 -26.36 -2.40 0.79
N ALA A 248 -26.38 -3.65 0.32
CA ALA A 248 -27.55 -4.22 -0.34
C ALA A 248 -28.78 -4.35 0.58
N SER A 249 -28.58 -4.41 1.91
CA SER A 249 -29.69 -4.49 2.88
C SER A 249 -30.34 -3.14 3.15
N ILE A 250 -29.60 -2.03 3.02
CA ILE A 250 -30.06 -0.69 3.36
C ILE A 250 -30.44 0.10 2.10
N TYR A 251 -29.60 0.04 1.06
CA TYR A 251 -29.73 0.83 -0.16
C TYR A 251 -29.48 -0.01 -1.44
N PRO A 252 -30.29 -1.05 -1.72
CA PRO A 252 -30.06 -1.96 -2.86
C PRO A 252 -30.04 -1.30 -4.25
N ASP A 253 -30.65 -0.11 -4.39
CA ASP A 253 -30.70 0.67 -5.63
C ASP A 253 -29.61 1.76 -5.71
N ARG A 254 -28.86 2.00 -4.62
CA ARG A 254 -27.69 2.89 -4.62
C ARG A 254 -26.50 2.06 -5.11
N PRO A 255 -25.63 2.57 -5.99
CA PRO A 255 -24.41 1.86 -6.34
C PRO A 255 -23.32 2.08 -5.29
N PHE A 256 -22.35 1.15 -5.24
CA PHE A 256 -21.12 1.31 -4.47
C PHE A 256 -19.88 1.41 -5.37
N PHE A 257 -18.82 2.04 -4.85
CA PHE A 257 -17.46 1.89 -5.34
C PHE A 257 -16.61 1.26 -4.23
N LEU A 258 -16.09 0.06 -4.47
CA LEU A 258 -15.19 -0.63 -3.56
C LEU A 258 -13.82 -0.82 -4.20
N PHE A 259 -12.79 -0.30 -3.55
CA PHE A 259 -11.38 -0.55 -3.86
C PHE A 259 -10.82 -1.55 -2.85
N TRP A 260 -10.50 -2.76 -3.31
CA TRP A 260 -9.92 -3.83 -2.48
C TRP A 260 -8.49 -4.11 -2.93
N ALA A 261 -7.54 -3.74 -2.08
CA ALA A 261 -6.12 -3.84 -2.36
C ALA A 261 -5.40 -4.57 -1.21
N PRO A 262 -5.39 -5.91 -1.18
CA PRO A 262 -4.72 -6.64 -0.12
C PRO A 262 -3.20 -6.39 -0.13
N SER A 263 -2.52 -6.76 0.97
CA SER A 263 -1.05 -6.94 1.01
C SER A 263 -0.57 -7.96 -0.02
N ALA A 264 -1.40 -8.98 -0.28
CA ALA A 264 -1.13 -10.00 -1.25
C ALA A 264 -0.96 -9.39 -2.67
N MET A 265 0.12 -9.64 -3.39
CA MET A 265 1.12 -10.70 -3.20
C MET A 265 2.52 -10.16 -2.85
N HIS A 266 2.60 -8.95 -2.29
CA HIS A 266 3.87 -8.37 -1.85
C HIS A 266 4.53 -9.26 -0.79
N SER A 267 5.84 -9.10 -0.64
CA SER A 267 6.54 -9.54 0.56
C SER A 267 5.97 -8.86 1.81
N PRO A 268 5.99 -9.52 2.98
CA PRO A 268 6.44 -10.88 3.21
C PRO A 268 5.46 -11.91 2.63
N HIS A 269 5.95 -12.91 1.90
CA HIS A 269 5.10 -14.00 1.41
C HIS A 269 4.68 -14.90 2.59
N GLN A 270 3.52 -14.63 3.17
CA GLN A 270 3.02 -15.30 4.36
C GLN A 270 1.68 -15.97 4.07
N VAL A 271 1.52 -17.23 4.50
CA VAL A 271 0.25 -17.97 4.33
C VAL A 271 0.21 -19.20 5.22
N GLU A 272 -1.00 -19.60 5.63
CA GLU A 272 -1.19 -20.84 6.39
C GLU A 272 -0.57 -22.05 5.68
N LYS A 273 0.09 -22.91 6.47
CA LYS A 273 0.79 -24.12 6.00
C LYS A 273 -0.04 -25.00 5.06
N LYS A 274 -1.36 -25.09 5.27
CA LYS A 274 -2.26 -25.89 4.43
C LYS A 274 -2.21 -25.49 2.94
N TYR A 275 -1.99 -24.21 2.64
CA TYR A 275 -1.85 -23.71 1.28
C TYR A 275 -0.44 -23.95 0.72
N ILE A 276 0.60 -23.78 1.54
CA ILE A 276 1.99 -24.11 1.17
C ILE A 276 2.08 -25.59 0.76
N ASP A 277 1.48 -26.48 1.56
CA ASP A 277 1.51 -27.93 1.36
C ASP A 277 0.87 -28.35 0.03
N MET A 278 -0.04 -27.55 -0.56
CA MET A 278 -0.63 -27.85 -1.87
C MET A 278 0.40 -27.82 -3.01
N TYR A 279 1.49 -27.06 -2.82
CA TYR A 279 2.50 -26.80 -3.83
C TYR A 279 3.80 -27.58 -3.63
N LYS A 280 3.89 -28.42 -2.59
CA LYS A 280 5.09 -29.22 -2.32
C LYS A 280 5.57 -29.99 -3.56
N GLY A 281 6.79 -29.71 -4.00
CA GLY A 281 7.45 -30.29 -5.17
C GLY A 281 6.91 -29.83 -6.54
N LYS A 282 5.94 -28.90 -6.57
CA LYS A 282 5.34 -28.39 -7.82
C LYS A 282 6.24 -27.41 -8.56
N PHE A 283 7.26 -26.88 -7.90
CA PHE A 283 8.21 -25.91 -8.44
C PHE A 283 9.65 -26.43 -8.55
N ASP A 284 9.87 -27.73 -8.36
CA ASP A 284 11.20 -28.37 -8.43
C ASP A 284 11.84 -28.29 -9.83
N MET A 285 11.03 -28.04 -10.87
CA MET A 285 11.53 -27.83 -12.24
C MET A 285 12.28 -26.50 -12.42
N GLY A 286 12.12 -25.55 -11.50
CA GLY A 286 12.81 -24.27 -11.53
C GLY A 286 12.25 -23.25 -12.52
N TRP A 287 12.75 -22.02 -12.42
CA TRP A 287 12.25 -20.87 -13.20
C TRP A 287 12.48 -21.01 -14.71
N ASP A 288 13.61 -21.58 -15.18
CA ASP A 288 13.84 -21.74 -16.62
C ASP A 288 12.75 -22.62 -17.25
N LYS A 289 12.48 -23.79 -16.65
CA LYS A 289 11.43 -24.69 -17.13
C LYS A 289 10.04 -24.13 -16.92
N ALA A 290 9.80 -23.43 -15.81
CA ALA A 290 8.53 -22.75 -15.58
C ALA A 290 8.22 -21.73 -16.68
N ARG A 291 9.21 -20.91 -17.09
CA ARG A 291 9.08 -19.95 -18.20
C ARG A 291 8.70 -20.64 -19.50
N GLU A 292 9.34 -21.75 -19.85
CA GLU A 292 8.99 -22.54 -21.04
C GLU A 292 7.55 -23.06 -20.99
N MET A 293 7.12 -23.59 -19.84
CA MET A 293 5.77 -24.13 -19.64
C MET A 293 4.70 -23.04 -19.72
N ILE A 294 4.93 -21.92 -19.04
CA ILE A 294 4.04 -20.75 -19.05
C ILE A 294 3.92 -20.21 -20.47
N PHE A 295 5.05 -19.98 -21.15
CA PHE A 295 5.06 -19.47 -22.51
C PHE A 295 4.32 -20.40 -23.49
N ALA A 296 4.55 -21.71 -23.40
CA ALA A 296 3.83 -22.69 -24.20
C ALA A 296 2.31 -22.60 -23.96
N LYS A 297 1.89 -22.44 -22.69
CA LYS A 297 0.48 -22.29 -22.35
C LYS A 297 -0.12 -20.98 -22.88
N GLN A 298 0.61 -19.88 -22.77
CA GLN A 298 0.21 -18.57 -23.27
C GLN A 298 -0.01 -18.59 -24.80
N MET A 299 0.85 -19.29 -25.54
CA MET A 299 0.67 -19.52 -26.97
C MET A 299 -0.52 -20.43 -27.28
N GLU A 300 -0.70 -21.52 -26.50
CA GLU A 300 -1.82 -22.47 -26.65
C GLU A 300 -3.18 -21.76 -26.50
N ILE A 301 -3.34 -20.93 -25.48
CA ILE A 301 -4.58 -20.17 -25.22
C ILE A 301 -4.70 -18.90 -26.06
N LYS A 302 -3.75 -18.67 -26.99
CA LYS A 302 -3.68 -17.50 -27.89
C LYS A 302 -3.70 -16.17 -27.14
N LEU A 303 -3.13 -16.14 -25.93
CA LEU A 303 -2.96 -14.90 -25.17
C LEU A 303 -1.95 -13.98 -25.86
N LEU A 304 -0.88 -14.54 -26.41
CA LEU A 304 0.18 -13.79 -27.05
C LEU A 304 -0.04 -13.70 -28.57
N PRO A 305 0.41 -12.62 -29.22
CA PRO A 305 0.46 -12.54 -30.67
C PRO A 305 1.23 -13.72 -31.30
N ALA A 306 0.81 -14.14 -32.49
CA ALA A 306 1.50 -15.19 -33.23
C ALA A 306 2.95 -14.78 -33.53
N GLY A 307 3.90 -15.70 -33.36
CA GLY A 307 5.32 -15.42 -33.60
C GLY A 307 6.07 -14.78 -32.43
N THR A 308 5.38 -14.49 -31.32
CA THR A 308 6.03 -14.06 -30.07
C THR A 308 7.16 -15.03 -29.68
N LYS A 309 8.24 -14.50 -29.12
CA LYS A 309 9.40 -15.27 -28.65
C LYS A 309 9.55 -15.12 -27.15
N LEU A 310 9.94 -16.20 -26.47
CA LEU A 310 10.33 -16.12 -25.07
C LEU A 310 11.64 -15.31 -24.94
N SER A 311 11.67 -14.31 -24.07
CA SER A 311 12.87 -13.50 -23.86
C SER A 311 14.00 -14.29 -23.18
N ASN A 312 15.24 -13.86 -23.41
CA ASN A 312 16.44 -14.50 -22.85
C ASN A 312 16.57 -14.38 -21.31
N GLY A 313 15.64 -13.68 -20.65
CA GLY A 313 15.63 -13.47 -19.21
C GLY A 313 16.58 -12.35 -18.76
N ILE A 314 17.04 -12.44 -17.52
CA ILE A 314 17.95 -11.48 -16.88
C ILE A 314 19.35 -12.12 -16.80
N PRO A 315 20.40 -11.53 -17.38
CA PRO A 315 21.74 -12.12 -17.42
C PRO A 315 22.34 -12.48 -16.05
N GLU A 316 22.02 -11.70 -15.02
CA GLU A 316 22.50 -11.86 -13.64
C GLU A 316 21.87 -13.07 -12.93
N ILE A 317 20.79 -13.63 -13.46
CA ILE A 317 20.10 -14.77 -12.85
C ILE A 317 20.73 -16.09 -13.34
N PRO A 318 21.28 -16.92 -12.43
CA PRO A 318 21.87 -18.19 -12.81
C PRO A 318 20.81 -19.14 -13.40
N LYS A 319 21.26 -20.04 -14.28
CA LYS A 319 20.42 -21.13 -14.77
C LYS A 319 20.06 -22.08 -13.64
N TRP A 320 18.81 -22.53 -13.58
CA TRP A 320 18.35 -23.43 -12.53
C TRP A 320 19.23 -24.68 -12.43
N ASP A 321 19.61 -25.25 -13.58
CA ASP A 321 20.41 -26.47 -13.62
C ASP A 321 21.85 -26.32 -13.11
N SER A 322 22.38 -25.09 -13.03
CA SER A 322 23.70 -24.84 -12.44
C SER A 322 23.67 -24.78 -10.90
N LEU A 323 22.49 -24.78 -10.28
CA LEU A 323 22.34 -24.69 -8.83
C LEU A 323 22.58 -26.03 -8.13
N ASN A 324 23.09 -25.97 -6.91
CA ASN A 324 23.23 -27.15 -6.07
C ASN A 324 21.88 -27.60 -5.47
N ALA A 325 21.86 -28.79 -4.86
CA ALA A 325 20.63 -29.38 -4.33
C ALA A 325 19.98 -28.57 -3.19
N GLN A 326 20.77 -27.90 -2.34
CA GLN A 326 20.22 -27.06 -1.26
C GLN A 326 19.59 -25.77 -1.80
N GLN A 327 20.24 -25.13 -2.78
CA GLN A 327 19.68 -23.97 -3.48
C GLN A 327 18.34 -24.32 -4.15
N LYS A 328 18.30 -25.40 -4.94
CA LYS A 328 17.05 -25.86 -5.58
C LYS A 328 15.95 -26.12 -4.56
N LYS A 329 16.28 -26.80 -3.45
CA LYS A 329 15.33 -27.09 -2.36
C LYS A 329 14.75 -25.83 -1.73
N LEU A 330 15.59 -24.85 -1.39
CA LEU A 330 15.15 -23.59 -0.77
C LEU A 330 14.33 -22.75 -1.76
N TYR A 331 14.86 -22.55 -2.97
CA TYR A 331 14.23 -21.65 -3.94
C TYR A 331 12.91 -22.21 -4.46
N ALA A 332 12.74 -23.54 -4.54
CA ALA A 332 11.43 -24.15 -4.79
C ALA A 332 10.46 -23.82 -3.65
N ARG A 333 10.86 -24.01 -2.37
CA ARG A 333 10.02 -23.67 -1.21
C ARG A 333 9.57 -22.20 -1.22
N GLN A 334 10.44 -21.27 -1.58
CA GLN A 334 10.08 -19.86 -1.70
C GLN A 334 8.88 -19.64 -2.65
N MET A 335 8.87 -20.32 -3.80
CA MET A 335 7.78 -20.24 -4.77
C MET A 335 6.54 -21.03 -4.33
N GLU A 336 6.69 -22.14 -3.62
CA GLU A 336 5.57 -22.90 -3.03
C GLU A 336 4.75 -22.02 -2.07
N VAL A 337 5.43 -21.20 -1.26
CA VAL A 337 4.78 -20.28 -0.32
C VAL A 337 4.04 -19.17 -1.06
N PHE A 338 4.68 -18.53 -2.03
CA PHE A 338 4.04 -17.53 -2.89
C PHE A 338 2.79 -18.11 -3.59
N ALA A 339 2.90 -19.30 -4.18
CA ALA A 339 1.77 -19.96 -4.84
C ALA A 339 0.63 -20.31 -3.87
N GLY A 340 0.98 -20.72 -2.64
CA GLY A 340 0.03 -20.94 -1.56
C GLY A 340 -0.76 -19.67 -1.22
N MET A 341 -0.05 -18.56 -1.02
CA MET A 341 -0.64 -17.25 -0.71
C MET A 341 -1.56 -16.77 -1.86
N MET A 342 -1.15 -16.92 -3.12
CA MET A 342 -1.98 -16.58 -4.28
C MET A 342 -3.25 -17.43 -4.36
N THR A 343 -3.17 -18.72 -3.98
CA THR A 343 -4.33 -19.60 -3.96
C THR A 343 -5.33 -19.21 -2.88
N GLN A 344 -4.84 -18.79 -1.70
CA GLN A 344 -5.71 -18.25 -0.65
C GLN A 344 -6.36 -16.95 -1.11
N THR A 345 -5.61 -16.04 -1.75
CA THR A 345 -6.12 -14.78 -2.30
C THR A 345 -7.21 -15.04 -3.35
N ASP A 346 -6.99 -15.97 -4.28
CA ASP A 346 -8.00 -16.41 -5.25
C ASP A 346 -9.25 -16.97 -4.56
N GLU A 347 -9.10 -17.78 -3.51
CA GLU A 347 -10.22 -18.27 -2.71
C GLU A 347 -11.02 -17.12 -2.07
N GLN A 348 -10.33 -16.10 -1.54
CA GLN A 348 -10.98 -14.92 -0.96
C GLN A 348 -11.73 -14.09 -2.00
N ILE A 349 -11.15 -13.91 -3.20
CA ILE A 349 -11.84 -13.32 -4.34
C ILE A 349 -13.10 -14.13 -4.67
N GLY A 350 -13.01 -15.46 -4.70
CA GLY A 350 -14.15 -16.35 -4.87
C GLY A 350 -15.28 -16.10 -3.88
N ARG A 351 -14.98 -15.92 -2.59
CA ARG A 351 -15.98 -15.61 -1.55
C ARG A 351 -16.68 -14.26 -1.78
N MET A 352 -15.92 -13.24 -2.18
CA MET A 352 -16.46 -11.91 -2.51
C MET A 352 -17.39 -11.98 -3.73
N ILE A 353 -16.96 -12.62 -4.82
CA ILE A 353 -17.75 -12.77 -6.05
C ILE A 353 -19.00 -13.63 -5.80
N ALA A 354 -18.88 -14.72 -5.05
CA ALA A 354 -20.02 -15.55 -4.66
C ALA A 354 -21.05 -14.75 -3.85
N THR A 355 -20.59 -13.83 -3.00
CA THR A 355 -21.48 -12.92 -2.26
C THR A 355 -22.21 -11.97 -3.20
N LEU A 356 -21.53 -11.31 -4.14
CA LEU A 356 -22.17 -10.45 -5.15
C LEU A 356 -23.23 -11.21 -5.96
N LYS A 357 -22.95 -12.46 -6.34
CA LYS A 357 -23.92 -13.32 -7.04
C LYS A 357 -25.12 -13.64 -6.14
N ARG A 358 -24.89 -14.01 -4.88
CA ARG A 358 -25.94 -14.34 -3.90
C ARG A 358 -26.89 -13.18 -3.64
N ILE A 359 -26.39 -11.95 -3.59
CA ILE A 359 -27.21 -10.74 -3.35
C ILE A 359 -27.73 -10.11 -4.66
N GLY A 360 -27.52 -10.75 -5.82
CA GLY A 360 -28.04 -10.28 -7.11
C GLY A 360 -27.35 -9.03 -7.68
N GLN A 361 -26.16 -8.68 -7.19
CA GLN A 361 -25.43 -7.47 -7.60
C GLN A 361 -24.34 -7.76 -8.65
N TYR A 362 -23.92 -9.02 -8.84
CA TYR A 362 -22.80 -9.38 -9.73
C TYR A 362 -22.98 -8.89 -11.18
N ASP A 363 -24.14 -9.11 -11.80
CA ASP A 363 -24.33 -8.80 -13.22
C ASP A 363 -24.21 -7.29 -13.52
N ASN A 364 -24.55 -6.44 -12.55
CA ASN A 364 -24.50 -4.97 -12.66
C ASN A 364 -23.31 -4.36 -11.88
N THR A 365 -22.23 -5.11 -11.70
CA THR A 365 -20.98 -4.59 -11.14
C THR A 365 -19.89 -4.61 -12.21
N LEU A 366 -19.23 -3.46 -12.43
CA LEU A 366 -17.99 -3.37 -13.17
C LEU A 366 -16.85 -3.82 -12.26
N ILE A 367 -16.32 -5.01 -12.51
CA ILE A 367 -15.20 -5.59 -11.78
C ILE A 367 -13.94 -5.41 -12.61
N MET A 368 -12.92 -4.77 -12.05
CA MET A 368 -11.60 -4.60 -12.68
C MET A 368 -10.54 -5.22 -11.77
N LEU A 369 -9.83 -6.23 -12.27
CA LEU A 369 -8.76 -6.92 -11.54
C LEU A 369 -7.43 -6.70 -12.27
N THR A 370 -6.45 -6.15 -11.57
CA THR A 370 -5.08 -5.98 -12.07
C THR A 370 -4.08 -5.95 -10.90
N ALA A 371 -2.80 -5.90 -11.23
CA ALA A 371 -1.71 -5.59 -10.31
C ALA A 371 -1.27 -4.12 -10.41
N ASP A 372 -0.43 -3.68 -9.48
CA ASP A 372 0.16 -2.34 -9.44
C ASP A 372 1.51 -2.22 -10.17
N ASN A 373 2.22 -3.33 -10.36
CA ASN A 373 3.43 -3.45 -11.17
C ASN A 373 3.75 -4.93 -11.41
N GLY A 374 4.76 -5.19 -12.25
CA GLY A 374 5.27 -6.56 -12.45
C GLY A 374 5.86 -7.17 -11.17
N CYS A 375 6.19 -8.48 -11.20
CA CYS A 375 6.71 -9.21 -10.03
C CYS A 375 7.90 -8.50 -9.37
N SER A 376 8.03 -8.52 -8.03
CA SER A 376 9.20 -7.99 -7.34
C SER A 376 10.42 -8.91 -7.39
N GLY A 377 11.59 -8.38 -7.73
CA GLY A 377 12.87 -9.10 -7.68
C GLY A 377 13.71 -8.81 -6.43
N GLU A 378 13.18 -8.07 -5.45
CA GLU A 378 13.96 -7.44 -4.38
C GLU A 378 14.62 -8.46 -3.42
N GLY A 379 14.09 -9.68 -3.33
CA GLY A 379 14.71 -10.80 -2.61
C GLY A 379 16.03 -11.32 -3.21
N GLY A 380 16.49 -10.77 -4.34
CA GLY A 380 17.83 -11.01 -4.88
C GLY A 380 18.09 -12.46 -5.30
N LEU A 381 19.37 -12.86 -5.30
CA LEU A 381 19.84 -14.14 -5.83
C LEU A 381 19.82 -15.31 -4.82
N ASN A 382 19.27 -15.08 -3.62
CA ASN A 382 19.08 -16.12 -2.60
C ASN A 382 17.66 -16.16 -2.02
N GLY A 383 16.82 -15.16 -2.29
CA GLY A 383 15.66 -14.87 -1.46
C GLY A 383 16.08 -14.41 -0.06
N LEU A 384 15.10 -14.00 0.75
CA LEU A 384 15.32 -13.46 2.09
C LEU A 384 14.33 -14.10 3.05
N TYR A 385 14.79 -14.60 4.19
CA TYR A 385 13.90 -15.00 5.29
C TYR A 385 13.30 -13.77 6.01
N ASN A 386 13.94 -12.60 5.85
CA ASN A 386 13.53 -11.31 6.39
C ASN A 386 13.85 -10.19 5.38
N GLU A 387 12.83 -9.61 4.76
CA GLU A 387 12.97 -8.51 3.80
C GLU A 387 13.62 -7.24 4.39
N SER A 388 13.55 -7.05 5.71
CA SER A 388 14.23 -5.92 6.35
C SER A 388 15.74 -5.90 6.06
N LEU A 389 16.34 -7.01 5.62
CA LEU A 389 17.70 -7.05 5.09
C LEU A 389 17.89 -6.12 3.87
N VAL A 390 17.06 -6.22 2.83
CA VAL A 390 17.26 -5.44 1.59
C VAL A 390 17.04 -3.95 1.79
N ILE A 391 16.09 -3.59 2.67
CA ILE A 391 15.82 -2.21 3.09
C ILE A 391 17.06 -1.58 3.73
N ASN A 392 17.90 -2.40 4.36
CA ASN A 392 19.16 -2.00 4.96
C ASN A 392 20.38 -2.23 4.05
N GLY A 393 20.18 -2.54 2.76
CA GLY A 393 21.24 -2.81 1.80
C GLY A 393 21.98 -4.13 2.04
N MET A 394 21.35 -5.08 2.72
CA MET A 394 21.90 -6.39 3.05
C MET A 394 21.20 -7.51 2.28
N GLN A 395 21.85 -8.67 2.19
CA GLN A 395 21.32 -9.90 1.61
C GLN A 395 21.54 -11.06 2.58
N ALA A 396 20.75 -12.13 2.45
CA ALA A 396 20.96 -13.36 3.23
C ALA A 396 21.80 -14.37 2.45
N SER A 397 22.68 -15.08 3.15
CA SER A 397 23.34 -16.28 2.62
C SER A 397 22.36 -17.46 2.53
N LEU A 398 22.73 -18.48 1.75
CA LEU A 398 22.00 -19.75 1.70
C LEU A 398 21.90 -20.40 3.09
N GLU A 399 22.98 -20.37 3.88
CA GLU A 399 23.00 -20.99 5.22
C GLU A 399 22.02 -20.29 6.17
N GLU A 400 21.99 -18.96 6.17
CA GLU A 400 21.06 -18.18 6.99
C GLU A 400 19.60 -18.47 6.60
N ASN A 401 19.28 -18.41 5.30
CA ASN A 401 17.94 -18.75 4.83
C ASN A 401 17.52 -20.19 5.21
N MET A 402 18.45 -21.14 5.14
CA MET A 402 18.15 -22.55 5.46
C MET A 402 17.81 -22.77 6.94
N LYS A 403 18.24 -21.90 7.87
CA LYS A 403 17.83 -21.95 9.28
C LYS A 403 16.32 -21.75 9.46
N HIS A 404 15.69 -21.05 8.52
CA HIS A 404 14.27 -20.71 8.53
C HIS A 404 13.44 -21.57 7.55
N TYR A 405 14.01 -22.62 6.94
CA TYR A 405 13.34 -23.40 5.89
C TYR A 405 11.98 -23.98 6.31
N ASP A 406 11.90 -24.53 7.53
CA ASP A 406 10.68 -25.19 8.03
C ASP A 406 9.57 -24.20 8.43
N GLU A 407 9.94 -22.96 8.76
CA GLU A 407 9.01 -21.89 9.14
C GLU A 407 8.79 -20.84 8.05
N TRP A 408 9.38 -21.02 6.87
CA TRP A 408 9.28 -20.09 5.74
C TRP A 408 7.82 -19.84 5.35
N GLY A 409 7.40 -18.57 5.41
CA GLY A 409 6.03 -18.13 5.14
C GLY A 409 5.09 -18.19 6.33
N GLY A 410 5.60 -18.62 7.50
CA GLY A 410 4.88 -18.52 8.76
C GLY A 410 5.10 -17.17 9.46
N PRO A 411 4.45 -16.96 10.61
CA PRO A 411 4.47 -15.71 11.37
C PRO A 411 5.83 -15.37 12.01
N ASN A 412 6.86 -16.21 11.89
CA ASN A 412 8.19 -15.92 12.44
C ASN A 412 9.21 -15.50 11.36
N THR A 413 8.78 -15.45 10.10
CA THR A 413 9.60 -15.05 8.96
C THR A 413 8.93 -13.89 8.25
N TYR A 414 9.72 -13.09 7.54
CA TYR A 414 9.23 -11.99 6.72
C TYR A 414 9.77 -12.15 5.28
N PRO A 415 9.36 -13.21 4.56
CA PRO A 415 10.18 -13.70 3.47
C PRO A 415 9.93 -13.03 2.11
N HIS A 416 10.98 -12.95 1.31
CA HIS A 416 10.90 -12.61 -0.12
C HIS A 416 11.54 -13.75 -0.94
N TYR A 417 10.96 -14.10 -2.09
CA TYR A 417 11.52 -15.16 -2.95
C TYR A 417 12.75 -14.69 -3.74
N HIS A 418 13.43 -15.63 -4.38
CA HIS A 418 14.50 -15.40 -5.35
C HIS A 418 14.03 -14.69 -6.63
N ALA A 419 14.81 -13.75 -7.17
CA ALA A 419 14.49 -12.93 -8.36
C ALA A 419 14.19 -13.75 -9.64
N GLY A 420 14.74 -14.96 -9.75
CA GLY A 420 14.41 -15.94 -10.80
C GLY A 420 12.92 -16.28 -10.90
N TRP A 421 12.22 -16.33 -9.76
CA TRP A 421 10.77 -16.53 -9.74
C TRP A 421 10.00 -15.27 -10.13
N ALA A 422 10.52 -14.08 -9.81
CA ALA A 422 9.97 -12.81 -10.32
C ALA A 422 9.97 -12.81 -11.85
N MET A 423 11.13 -13.09 -12.45
CA MET A 423 11.30 -13.19 -13.90
C MET A 423 10.37 -14.26 -14.51
N ALA A 424 10.18 -15.39 -13.83
CA ALA A 424 9.26 -16.42 -14.31
C ALA A 424 7.80 -15.97 -14.30
N GLY A 425 7.39 -15.23 -13.25
CA GLY A 425 6.03 -14.67 -13.15
C GLY A 425 5.73 -13.58 -14.19
N ASN A 426 6.75 -12.98 -14.80
CA ASN A 426 6.61 -11.97 -15.86
C ASN A 426 6.71 -12.55 -17.29
N THR A 427 6.71 -13.88 -17.45
CA THR A 427 6.80 -14.52 -18.77
C THR A 427 5.72 -13.97 -19.73
N PRO A 428 6.05 -13.58 -20.98
CA PRO A 428 7.29 -13.86 -21.71
C PRO A 428 8.41 -12.82 -21.55
N PHE A 429 8.17 -11.77 -20.76
CA PHE A 429 9.04 -10.60 -20.67
C PHE A 429 10.32 -10.88 -19.90
N LYS A 430 11.24 -9.90 -19.97
CA LYS A 430 12.48 -9.83 -19.18
C LYS A 430 12.30 -8.77 -18.09
N TYR A 431 13.12 -8.87 -17.03
CA TYR A 431 13.10 -7.97 -15.86
C TYR A 431 11.81 -8.06 -15.02
N CYS A 432 11.69 -7.14 -14.07
CA CYS A 432 10.74 -7.12 -12.96
C CYS A 432 10.49 -5.68 -12.49
N LYS A 433 9.69 -5.52 -11.42
CA LYS A 433 9.45 -4.26 -10.68
C LYS A 433 10.69 -3.37 -10.62
N GLN A 434 10.47 -2.06 -10.64
CA GLN A 434 11.44 -0.96 -10.75
C GLN A 434 12.04 -0.74 -12.15
N ILE A 435 12.04 -1.74 -13.03
CA ILE A 435 12.58 -1.62 -14.40
C ILE A 435 11.44 -1.39 -15.41
N VAL A 436 11.60 -0.45 -16.33
CA VAL A 436 10.53 -0.01 -17.25
C VAL A 436 10.45 -0.80 -18.57
N HIS A 437 11.14 -1.93 -18.65
CA HIS A 437 10.85 -3.00 -19.62
C HIS A 437 9.53 -3.70 -19.26
N ASN A 438 8.95 -4.44 -20.19
CA ASN A 438 7.60 -5.01 -20.00
C ASN A 438 7.51 -5.94 -18.79
N GLY A 439 8.61 -6.54 -18.31
CA GLY A 439 8.56 -7.32 -17.06
C GLY A 439 8.29 -6.50 -15.80
N GLY A 440 8.53 -5.18 -15.79
CA GLY A 440 8.17 -4.33 -14.65
C GLY A 440 6.92 -3.50 -14.85
N ILE A 441 6.45 -3.30 -16.09
CA ILE A 441 5.34 -2.40 -16.41
C ILE A 441 4.16 -3.05 -17.12
N ALA A 442 4.29 -4.25 -17.70
CA ALA A 442 3.19 -4.91 -18.41
C ALA A 442 2.51 -5.90 -17.48
N ASP A 443 1.26 -5.60 -17.14
CA ASP A 443 0.47 -6.36 -16.17
C ASP A 443 -0.77 -6.95 -16.82
N SER A 444 -1.27 -7.99 -16.17
CA SER A 444 -2.52 -8.63 -16.53
C SER A 444 -3.72 -7.84 -16.01
N LEU A 445 -4.63 -7.46 -16.90
CA LEU A 445 -5.90 -6.81 -16.57
C LEU A 445 -7.09 -7.68 -16.98
N ILE A 446 -8.04 -7.85 -16.06
CA ILE A 446 -9.33 -8.51 -16.31
C ILE A 446 -10.44 -7.50 -16.05
N ILE A 447 -11.37 -7.35 -16.99
CA ILE A 447 -12.58 -6.53 -16.83
C ILE A 447 -13.82 -7.41 -17.00
N THR A 448 -14.67 -7.45 -15.99
CA THR A 448 -15.92 -8.24 -15.98
C THR A 448 -17.10 -7.35 -15.66
N TRP A 449 -18.10 -7.31 -16.55
CA TRP A 449 -19.37 -6.61 -16.33
C TRP A 449 -20.47 -7.28 -17.17
N PRO A 450 -21.10 -8.36 -16.67
CA PRO A 450 -21.94 -9.22 -17.49
C PRO A 450 -23.13 -8.53 -18.18
N LYS A 451 -23.65 -7.45 -17.58
CA LYS A 451 -24.77 -6.68 -18.16
C LYS A 451 -24.34 -5.72 -19.27
N GLY A 452 -23.10 -5.27 -19.31
CA GLY A 452 -22.62 -4.27 -20.28
C GLY A 452 -21.56 -4.76 -21.27
N ILE A 453 -20.92 -5.90 -21.00
CA ILE A 453 -19.94 -6.53 -21.88
C ILE A 453 -20.56 -7.80 -22.48
N GLN A 454 -20.54 -7.89 -23.80
CA GLN A 454 -21.09 -9.04 -24.55
C GLN A 454 -20.06 -10.18 -24.67
N GLY A 455 -18.78 -9.83 -24.79
CA GLY A 455 -17.69 -10.79 -24.92
C GLY A 455 -17.46 -11.58 -23.64
N LYS A 456 -17.11 -12.86 -23.78
CA LYS A 456 -16.82 -13.77 -22.66
C LYS A 456 -15.53 -14.53 -22.91
N GLY A 457 -14.54 -14.34 -22.04
CA GLY A 457 -13.22 -14.98 -22.16
C GLY A 457 -12.38 -14.43 -23.31
N GLU A 458 -12.79 -13.33 -23.93
CA GLU A 458 -12.10 -12.75 -25.07
C GLU A 458 -10.87 -11.93 -24.64
N ILE A 459 -9.96 -11.71 -25.60
CA ILE A 459 -8.74 -10.94 -25.38
C ILE A 459 -8.85 -9.56 -26.03
N ARG A 460 -8.22 -8.56 -25.42
CA ARG A 460 -8.09 -7.18 -25.89
C ARG A 460 -6.60 -6.83 -25.96
N ASN A 461 -6.17 -6.38 -27.15
CA ASN A 461 -4.76 -6.10 -27.47
C ASN A 461 -4.44 -4.60 -27.48
N GLN A 462 -5.44 -3.76 -27.20
CA GLN A 462 -5.28 -2.31 -27.18
C GLN A 462 -4.30 -1.91 -26.09
N TYR A 463 -3.37 -1.03 -26.46
CA TYR A 463 -2.43 -0.46 -25.50
C TYR A 463 -3.21 0.39 -24.50
N SER A 464 -3.06 0.07 -23.22
CA SER A 464 -3.79 0.70 -22.11
C SER A 464 -2.88 0.89 -20.92
N TYR A 465 -3.23 1.84 -20.06
CA TYR A 465 -2.44 2.22 -18.89
C TYR A 465 -3.31 2.33 -17.64
N VAL A 466 -2.73 2.20 -16.45
CA VAL A 466 -3.47 2.20 -15.17
C VAL A 466 -4.40 3.40 -14.98
N ILE A 467 -4.00 4.55 -15.51
CA ILE A 467 -4.76 5.81 -15.43
C ILE A 467 -6.06 5.78 -16.24
N ASP A 468 -6.25 4.77 -17.10
CA ASP A 468 -7.43 4.58 -17.95
C ASP A 468 -8.59 3.91 -17.18
N LEU A 469 -8.33 3.25 -16.05
CA LEU A 469 -9.32 2.44 -15.34
C LEU A 469 -10.44 3.27 -14.70
N LEU A 470 -10.12 4.31 -13.92
CA LEU A 470 -11.15 5.15 -13.29
C LEU A 470 -11.90 6.04 -14.30
N PRO A 471 -11.29 6.60 -15.35
CA PRO A 471 -12.04 7.21 -16.46
C PRO A 471 -13.00 6.24 -17.14
N THR A 472 -12.62 4.96 -17.28
CA THR A 472 -13.53 3.92 -17.78
C THR A 472 -14.72 3.72 -16.84
N ALA A 473 -14.47 3.67 -15.52
CA ALA A 473 -15.54 3.56 -14.53
C ALA A 473 -16.49 4.77 -14.57
N LEU A 474 -15.97 6.00 -14.69
CA LEU A 474 -16.79 7.21 -14.86
C LEU A 474 -17.71 7.12 -16.09
N GLU A 475 -17.19 6.70 -17.24
CA GLU A 475 -18.00 6.54 -18.46
C GLU A 475 -19.08 5.46 -18.28
N VAL A 476 -18.71 4.29 -17.74
CA VAL A 476 -19.61 3.15 -17.55
C VAL A 476 -20.74 3.48 -16.57
N THR A 477 -20.46 4.23 -15.50
CA THR A 477 -21.49 4.63 -14.54
C THR A 477 -22.30 5.84 -15.00
N GLY A 478 -21.81 6.58 -16.00
CA GLY A 478 -22.33 7.88 -16.39
C GLY A 478 -22.04 8.97 -15.34
N THR A 479 -21.08 8.74 -14.44
CA THR A 479 -20.60 9.73 -13.46
C THR A 479 -19.78 10.79 -14.19
N LYS A 480 -20.05 12.06 -13.93
CA LYS A 480 -19.29 13.16 -14.52
C LYS A 480 -18.05 13.43 -13.69
N PHE A 481 -16.91 13.59 -14.37
CA PHE A 481 -15.73 14.18 -13.78
C PHE A 481 -16.01 15.61 -13.31
N MET A 482 -15.66 15.94 -12.07
CA MET A 482 -15.83 17.27 -11.50
C MET A 482 -14.69 18.20 -11.92
N GLU A 483 -15.05 19.30 -12.58
CA GLU A 483 -14.07 20.34 -12.97
C GLU A 483 -13.56 21.16 -11.78
N GLU A 484 -14.25 21.10 -10.64
CA GLU A 484 -13.91 21.76 -9.39
C GLU A 484 -14.27 20.86 -8.20
N VAL A 485 -13.35 20.74 -7.24
CA VAL A 485 -13.55 20.00 -5.98
C VAL A 485 -13.08 20.89 -4.85
N ASP A 486 -13.91 21.08 -3.83
CA ASP A 486 -13.63 21.92 -2.65
C ASP A 486 -13.14 23.35 -3.01
N GLY A 487 -13.67 23.94 -4.09
CA GLY A 487 -13.30 25.27 -4.58
C GLY A 487 -12.00 25.30 -5.41
N VAL A 488 -11.38 24.16 -5.69
CA VAL A 488 -10.15 24.03 -6.47
C VAL A 488 -10.44 23.43 -7.84
N LYS A 489 -10.08 24.17 -8.89
CA LYS A 489 -10.16 23.69 -10.27
C LYS A 489 -9.27 22.47 -10.47
N GLN A 490 -9.86 21.40 -10.97
CA GLN A 490 -9.16 20.16 -11.24
C GLN A 490 -8.47 20.21 -12.61
N MET A 491 -7.26 19.64 -12.69
CA MET A 491 -6.55 19.50 -13.96
C MET A 491 -7.22 18.43 -14.84
N PRO A 492 -7.11 18.51 -16.17
CA PRO A 492 -7.68 17.49 -17.05
C PRO A 492 -7.14 16.08 -16.75
N LEU A 493 -7.97 15.07 -16.99
CA LEU A 493 -7.57 13.67 -16.96
C LEU A 493 -6.59 13.39 -18.11
N ASP A 494 -5.55 12.60 -17.84
CA ASP A 494 -4.67 12.06 -18.89
C ASP A 494 -5.13 10.66 -19.35
N GLY A 495 -5.98 10.02 -18.54
CA GLY A 495 -6.57 8.73 -18.84
C GLY A 495 -7.67 8.78 -19.90
N ILE A 496 -7.76 7.71 -20.67
CA ILE A 496 -8.71 7.50 -21.77
C ILE A 496 -9.51 6.25 -21.45
N SER A 497 -10.83 6.38 -21.36
CA SER A 497 -11.70 5.23 -21.10
C SER A 497 -11.49 4.08 -22.09
N LEU A 498 -11.53 2.85 -21.59
CA LEU A 498 -11.41 1.61 -22.35
C LEU A 498 -12.76 1.09 -22.88
N ALA A 499 -13.88 1.75 -22.56
CA ALA A 499 -15.23 1.29 -22.92
C ALA A 499 -15.41 1.09 -24.43
N TYR A 500 -14.68 1.86 -25.26
CA TYR A 500 -14.69 1.71 -26.73
C TYR A 500 -14.29 0.30 -27.20
N SER A 501 -13.48 -0.42 -26.41
CA SER A 501 -12.94 -1.74 -26.72
C SER A 501 -13.81 -2.90 -26.24
N PHE A 502 -14.77 -2.66 -25.33
CA PHE A 502 -15.51 -3.73 -24.64
C PHE A 502 -16.23 -4.67 -25.61
N ASN A 503 -16.95 -4.09 -26.58
CA ASN A 503 -17.73 -4.84 -27.57
C ASN A 503 -17.16 -4.68 -29.00
N LYS A 504 -15.88 -4.26 -29.12
CA LYS A 504 -15.16 -4.09 -30.38
C LYS A 504 -13.70 -4.50 -30.20
N ALA A 505 -13.45 -5.81 -30.27
CA ALA A 505 -12.14 -6.39 -29.98
C ALA A 505 -11.01 -5.89 -30.89
N ASP A 506 -11.34 -5.46 -32.11
CA ASP A 506 -10.45 -4.98 -33.16
C ASP A 506 -10.36 -3.44 -33.24
N ALA A 507 -10.99 -2.71 -32.31
CA ALA A 507 -10.87 -1.26 -32.26
C ALA A 507 -9.40 -0.84 -32.10
N PRO A 508 -8.92 0.21 -32.81
CA PRO A 508 -7.56 0.68 -32.64
C PRO A 508 -7.34 1.21 -31.22
N SER A 509 -6.11 1.11 -30.71
CA SER A 509 -5.74 1.68 -29.42
C SER A 509 -6.04 3.19 -29.39
N ALA A 510 -6.86 3.63 -28.44
CA ALA A 510 -7.10 5.06 -28.24
C ALA A 510 -5.87 5.78 -27.65
N ARG A 511 -5.10 5.07 -26.80
CA ARG A 511 -3.79 5.52 -26.30
C ARG A 511 -2.71 5.12 -27.31
N THR A 512 -2.06 6.12 -27.89
CA THR A 512 -0.98 5.93 -28.88
C THR A 512 0.41 6.19 -28.31
N GLU A 513 0.51 6.84 -27.15
CA GLU A 513 1.79 7.18 -26.53
C GLU A 513 1.75 7.07 -25.00
N GLN A 514 2.90 6.74 -24.41
CA GLN A 514 3.10 6.74 -22.96
C GLN A 514 4.60 6.82 -22.65
N TYR A 515 4.96 7.69 -21.70
CA TYR A 515 6.32 7.75 -21.15
C TYR A 515 6.38 6.98 -19.83
N TYR A 516 7.59 6.56 -19.48
CA TYR A 516 7.92 5.89 -18.22
C TYR A 516 9.21 6.46 -17.66
N GLU A 517 9.23 6.62 -16.34
CA GLU A 517 10.44 6.84 -15.56
C GLU A 517 10.28 6.16 -14.19
N GLN A 518 11.30 5.44 -13.75
CA GLN A 518 11.40 4.93 -12.37
C GLN A 518 12.86 4.78 -11.99
N PHE A 519 13.31 5.51 -10.98
CA PHE A 519 14.67 5.46 -10.44
C PHE A 519 15.77 5.62 -11.50
N GLY A 520 15.52 6.45 -12.50
CA GLY A 520 16.42 6.73 -13.62
C GLY A 520 16.20 5.85 -14.86
N ASN A 521 15.51 4.71 -14.72
CA ASN A 521 15.11 3.89 -15.87
C ASN A 521 14.08 4.64 -16.71
N ARG A 522 14.17 4.58 -18.04
CA ARG A 522 13.36 5.42 -18.94
C ARG A 522 12.82 4.62 -20.11
N ALA A 523 11.57 4.86 -20.49
CA ALA A 523 11.00 4.33 -21.71
C ALA A 523 10.00 5.28 -22.36
N MET A 524 9.91 5.21 -23.69
CA MET A 524 8.89 5.90 -24.47
C MET A 524 8.24 4.92 -25.43
N TYR A 525 6.93 4.75 -25.30
CA TYR A 525 6.09 4.02 -26.23
C TYR A 525 5.38 4.99 -27.19
N LYS A 526 5.37 4.68 -28.49
CA LYS A 526 4.62 5.39 -29.52
C LYS A 526 4.20 4.43 -30.65
N ASP A 527 2.90 4.20 -30.80
CA ASP A 527 2.29 3.45 -31.92
C ASP A 527 2.94 2.08 -32.18
N GLY A 528 3.24 1.34 -31.11
CA GLY A 528 3.90 0.03 -31.17
C GLY A 528 5.43 0.08 -31.07
N TRP A 529 6.06 1.23 -31.31
CA TRP A 529 7.50 1.38 -31.08
C TRP A 529 7.80 1.72 -29.63
N LYS A 530 8.86 1.13 -29.07
CA LYS A 530 9.33 1.42 -27.72
C LYS A 530 10.84 1.61 -27.68
N ALA A 531 11.27 2.78 -27.21
CA ALA A 531 12.65 3.00 -26.79
C ALA A 531 12.73 2.81 -25.27
N VAL A 532 13.75 2.11 -24.78
CA VAL A 532 13.88 1.81 -23.34
C VAL A 532 15.34 1.68 -22.93
N THR A 533 15.65 2.08 -21.70
CA THR A 533 16.97 1.91 -21.10
C THR A 533 16.87 1.46 -19.64
N ILE A 534 17.85 0.65 -19.23
CA ILE A 534 18.10 0.33 -17.82
C ILE A 534 19.23 1.23 -17.30
N HIS A 535 18.92 2.04 -16.30
CA HIS A 535 19.86 3.03 -15.80
C HIS A 535 20.96 2.37 -14.98
N GLY A 536 22.23 2.61 -15.38
CA GLY A 536 23.40 2.05 -14.70
C GLY A 536 23.47 0.52 -14.66
N ASN A 537 22.62 -0.19 -15.42
CA ASN A 537 22.37 -1.64 -15.26
C ASN A 537 22.04 -2.04 -13.80
N ARG A 538 21.40 -1.14 -13.04
CA ARG A 538 21.07 -1.40 -11.62
C ARG A 538 19.88 -2.34 -11.51
N MET A 539 20.11 -3.54 -10.99
CA MET A 539 19.06 -4.51 -10.68
C MET A 539 18.26 -4.12 -9.41
N PRO A 540 16.99 -4.56 -9.26
CA PRO A 540 16.13 -4.14 -8.15
C PRO A 540 16.66 -4.51 -6.74
N TRP A 541 17.49 -5.55 -6.64
CA TRP A 541 18.13 -5.96 -5.37
C TRP A 541 19.42 -5.18 -5.05
N VAL A 542 19.77 -4.19 -5.87
CA VAL A 542 20.92 -3.29 -5.65
C VAL A 542 20.39 -1.91 -5.27
N THR A 543 20.49 -1.55 -3.98
CA THR A 543 19.87 -0.35 -3.42
C THR A 543 20.80 0.88 -3.37
N ALA A 544 22.04 0.75 -3.83
CA ALA A 544 23.06 1.80 -3.76
C ALA A 544 23.75 2.03 -5.11
N GLY A 545 24.44 3.17 -5.21
CA GLY A 545 25.18 3.59 -6.39
C GLY A 545 24.45 4.67 -7.20
N THR A 546 25.26 5.57 -7.78
CA THR A 546 24.81 6.57 -8.73
C THR A 546 25.55 6.41 -10.05
N PHE A 547 24.88 6.69 -11.16
CA PHE A 547 25.39 6.41 -12.49
C PHE A 547 25.22 7.61 -13.43
N PRO A 548 26.20 7.85 -14.32
CA PRO A 548 26.09 8.92 -15.31
C PRO A 548 25.02 8.61 -16.37
N PHE A 549 23.94 9.38 -16.42
CA PHE A 549 22.82 9.20 -17.37
C PHE A 549 23.22 9.25 -18.86
N ASP A 550 24.35 9.90 -19.21
CA ASP A 550 24.87 9.96 -20.59
C ASP A 550 25.53 8.64 -21.03
N LYS A 551 25.75 7.70 -20.09
CA LYS A 551 26.28 6.36 -20.38
C LYS A 551 25.21 5.29 -20.54
N ASP A 552 23.94 5.63 -20.32
CA ASP A 552 22.84 4.70 -20.48
C ASP A 552 22.70 4.24 -21.94
N VAL A 553 22.59 2.93 -22.12
CA VAL A 553 22.45 2.30 -23.44
C VAL A 553 20.96 2.12 -23.74
N TRP A 554 20.47 2.83 -24.74
CA TRP A 554 19.09 2.70 -25.18
C TRP A 554 18.91 1.51 -26.13
N GLU A 555 17.84 0.76 -25.91
CA GLU A 555 17.33 -0.29 -26.78
C GLU A 555 16.09 0.22 -27.53
N LEU A 556 15.81 -0.36 -28.70
CA LEU A 556 14.62 -0.05 -29.50
C LEU A 556 13.89 -1.32 -29.90
N TYR A 557 12.56 -1.35 -29.77
CA TYR A 557 11.70 -2.47 -30.13
C TYR A 557 10.48 -2.03 -30.94
N ASN A 558 9.98 -2.91 -31.80
CA ASN A 558 8.64 -2.80 -32.39
C ASN A 558 7.75 -3.89 -31.78
N LEU A 559 6.92 -3.52 -30.82
CA LEU A 559 6.08 -4.43 -30.02
C LEU A 559 4.95 -5.07 -30.84
N ASN A 560 4.62 -4.53 -32.01
CA ASN A 560 3.69 -5.17 -32.93
C ASN A 560 4.24 -6.49 -33.51
N ASP A 561 5.57 -6.55 -33.70
CA ASP A 561 6.27 -7.72 -34.23
C ASP A 561 7.01 -8.52 -33.15
N ASP A 562 7.41 -7.85 -32.06
CA ASP A 562 8.21 -8.38 -30.97
C ASP A 562 7.61 -7.99 -29.62
N PHE A 563 6.49 -8.65 -29.30
CA PHE A 563 5.73 -8.41 -28.07
C PHE A 563 6.60 -8.50 -26.79
N SER A 564 7.68 -9.29 -26.82
CA SER A 564 8.48 -9.63 -25.64
C SER A 564 9.86 -8.96 -25.55
N GLU A 565 10.12 -7.93 -26.36
CA GLU A 565 11.36 -7.13 -26.31
C GLU A 565 12.63 -7.99 -26.47
N THR A 566 12.65 -8.86 -27.47
CA THR A 566 13.71 -9.85 -27.71
C THR A 566 14.73 -9.45 -28.77
N ASN A 567 14.40 -8.54 -29.67
CA ASN A 567 15.23 -8.14 -30.80
C ASN A 567 15.46 -6.63 -30.78
N ASN A 568 16.58 -6.19 -30.18
CA ASN A 568 16.97 -4.80 -30.17
C ASN A 568 17.27 -4.29 -31.60
N LEU A 569 16.52 -3.27 -32.02
CA LEU A 569 16.55 -2.66 -33.34
C LEU A 569 17.33 -1.34 -33.38
N ALA A 570 17.95 -0.91 -32.27
CA ALA A 570 18.62 0.39 -32.14
C ALA A 570 19.65 0.63 -33.26
N ASP A 571 20.58 -0.29 -33.46
CA ASP A 571 21.63 -0.18 -34.49
C ASP A 571 21.06 -0.17 -35.92
N LYS A 572 19.90 -0.81 -36.13
CA LYS A 572 19.25 -0.91 -37.44
C LYS A 572 18.36 0.29 -37.76
N ASN A 573 17.85 0.98 -36.74
CA ASN A 573 16.91 2.10 -36.87
C ASN A 573 17.31 3.27 -35.95
N PRO A 574 18.53 3.82 -36.08
CA PRO A 574 19.03 4.86 -35.17
C PRO A 574 18.19 6.14 -35.23
N GLU A 575 17.66 6.50 -36.40
CA GLU A 575 16.78 7.67 -36.55
C GLU A 575 15.49 7.52 -35.74
N LYS A 576 14.89 6.32 -35.75
CA LYS A 576 13.68 6.03 -34.97
C LYS A 576 13.97 6.05 -33.47
N LEU A 577 15.14 5.57 -33.06
CA LEU A 577 15.56 5.66 -31.67
C LEU A 577 15.71 7.12 -31.21
N GLU A 578 16.39 7.96 -31.98
CA GLU A 578 16.54 9.38 -31.64
C GLU A 578 15.20 10.12 -31.65
N GLU A 579 14.28 9.78 -32.55
CA GLU A 579 12.89 10.29 -32.54
C GLU A 579 12.21 10.01 -31.20
N LEU A 580 12.26 8.77 -30.70
CA LEU A 580 11.61 8.39 -29.44
C LEU A 580 12.32 8.94 -28.21
N LYS A 581 13.65 9.07 -28.22
CA LYS A 581 14.39 9.74 -27.15
C LYS A 581 13.99 11.21 -27.03
N LYS A 582 13.89 11.91 -28.16
CA LYS A 582 13.42 13.29 -28.18
C LYS A 582 11.98 13.41 -27.68
N LEU A 583 11.09 12.51 -28.12
CA LEU A 583 9.71 12.48 -27.63
C LEU A 583 9.64 12.19 -26.13
N TRP A 584 10.52 11.32 -25.62
CA TRP A 584 10.64 11.07 -24.19
C TRP A 584 11.01 12.35 -23.44
N ASP A 585 12.00 13.11 -23.92
CA ASP A 585 12.41 14.39 -23.32
C ASP A 585 11.27 15.41 -23.30
N GLU A 586 10.51 15.54 -24.40
CA GLU A 586 9.35 16.42 -24.48
C GLU A 586 8.24 16.02 -23.47
N GLN A 587 7.99 14.72 -23.30
CA GLN A 587 7.05 14.23 -22.29
C GLN A 587 7.59 14.39 -20.86
N ALA A 588 8.90 14.24 -20.67
CA ALA A 588 9.56 14.43 -19.39
C ALA A 588 9.42 15.88 -18.89
N GLU A 589 9.62 16.87 -19.77
CA GLU A 589 9.36 18.28 -19.45
C GLU A 589 7.88 18.54 -19.16
N LYS A 590 6.98 18.07 -20.03
CA LYS A 590 5.53 18.28 -19.90
C LYS A 590 4.95 17.72 -18.60
N ASN A 591 5.52 16.63 -18.09
CA ASN A 591 5.01 15.92 -16.92
C ASN A 591 5.88 16.09 -15.66
N ASN A 592 6.83 17.02 -15.65
CA ASN A 592 7.71 17.30 -14.49
C ASN A 592 8.59 16.12 -14.06
N VAL A 593 9.06 15.29 -15.00
CA VAL A 593 9.97 14.16 -14.73
C VAL A 593 11.37 14.65 -14.36
N TYR A 594 11.76 15.86 -14.75
CA TYR A 594 13.06 16.43 -14.38
C TYR A 594 13.03 17.10 -12.98
N PRO A 595 14.15 17.05 -12.23
CA PRO A 595 15.42 16.39 -12.57
C PRO A 595 15.38 14.87 -12.37
N LEU A 596 16.19 14.14 -13.15
CA LEU A 596 16.50 12.74 -12.86
C LEU A 596 17.48 12.67 -11.69
N TYR A 597 17.20 11.84 -10.69
CA TYR A 597 18.08 11.64 -9.54
C TYR A 597 17.93 10.23 -8.97
N ASP A 598 18.99 9.45 -9.14
CA ASP A 598 19.07 8.01 -8.91
C ASP A 598 19.64 7.62 -7.53
N ASP A 599 20.11 8.58 -6.74
CA ASP A 599 20.62 8.37 -5.39
C ASP A 599 19.48 8.16 -4.38
N LEU A 600 19.04 6.90 -4.25
CA LEU A 600 17.94 6.53 -3.35
C LEU A 600 18.28 6.80 -1.88
N ASN A 601 19.53 6.55 -1.48
CA ASN A 601 19.98 6.74 -0.10
C ASN A 601 19.95 8.21 0.29
N ALA A 602 20.47 9.10 -0.55
CA ALA A 602 20.40 10.53 -0.29
C ALA A 602 18.97 11.06 -0.28
N ARG A 603 18.10 10.55 -1.17
CA ARG A 603 16.67 10.91 -1.19
C ARG A 603 15.96 10.53 0.11
N ILE A 604 16.17 9.31 0.60
CA ILE A 604 15.61 8.83 1.88
C ILE A 604 16.16 9.64 3.05
N ALA A 605 17.48 9.82 3.13
CA ALA A 605 18.11 10.62 4.18
C ALA A 605 17.59 12.07 4.18
N LYS A 606 17.31 12.64 3.01
CA LYS A 606 16.74 13.99 2.87
C LYS A 606 15.30 14.06 3.38
N GLN A 607 14.47 13.04 3.16
CA GLN A 607 13.10 13.00 3.69
C GLN A 607 13.08 13.01 5.22
N PHE A 608 13.89 12.16 5.85
CA PHE A 608 14.04 12.19 7.31
C PHE A 608 14.55 13.54 7.80
N SER A 609 15.55 14.12 7.13
CA SER A 609 16.07 15.46 7.47
C SER A 609 15.01 16.56 7.36
N ARG A 610 14.14 16.51 6.34
CA ARG A 610 13.05 17.48 6.14
C ARG A 610 12.02 17.42 7.26
N MET A 611 11.66 16.21 7.68
CA MET A 611 10.61 15.98 8.66
C MET A 611 11.04 16.39 10.07
N PHE A 612 12.31 16.14 10.43
CA PHE A 612 12.80 16.37 11.79
C PHE A 612 13.59 17.68 11.96
N GLY A 613 14.17 18.23 10.87
CA GLY A 613 14.99 19.44 10.93
C GLY A 613 16.16 19.30 11.91
N ASP A 614 16.43 20.38 12.67
CA ASP A 614 17.48 20.41 13.70
C ASP A 614 17.01 19.85 15.07
N ARG A 615 15.83 19.22 15.13
CA ARG A 615 15.28 18.69 16.38
C ARG A 615 16.17 17.58 16.92
N LYS A 616 16.72 17.80 18.11
CA LYS A 616 17.54 16.82 18.82
C LYS A 616 16.81 16.07 19.92
N SER A 617 15.68 16.59 20.41
CA SER A 617 14.93 16.01 21.52
C SER A 617 13.48 15.74 21.15
N TYR A 618 13.01 14.52 21.44
CA TYR A 618 11.71 13.98 21.07
C TYR A 618 11.04 13.49 22.34
N THR A 619 9.86 14.04 22.65
CA THR A 619 9.11 13.67 23.85
C THR A 619 7.83 12.97 23.44
N TYR A 620 7.65 11.77 23.97
CA TYR A 620 6.51 10.91 23.72
C TYR A 620 5.74 10.71 25.02
N TYR A 621 4.47 11.07 25.03
CA TYR A 621 3.61 11.01 26.22
C TYR A 621 2.74 9.76 26.19
N SER A 622 2.67 9.03 27.30
CA SER A 622 1.72 7.93 27.48
C SER A 622 0.35 8.50 27.93
N PRO A 623 -0.79 7.91 27.53
CA PRO A 623 -0.96 6.72 26.67
C PRO A 623 -1.07 7.05 25.17
N GLY A 624 -0.75 8.28 24.74
CA GLY A 624 -0.98 8.71 23.35
C GLY A 624 0.09 8.30 22.34
N ALA A 625 1.30 7.95 22.81
CA ALA A 625 2.43 7.57 21.99
C ALA A 625 2.45 6.06 21.72
N GLU A 626 1.41 5.58 21.05
CA GLU A 626 1.23 4.19 20.63
C GLU A 626 0.92 4.15 19.13
N ARG A 627 1.26 3.02 18.48
CA ARG A 627 1.01 2.73 17.06
C ARG A 627 1.61 3.78 16.11
N ILE A 628 2.69 4.44 16.53
CA ILE A 628 3.39 5.42 15.71
C ILE A 628 4.24 4.67 14.69
N ALA A 629 4.08 4.92 13.39
CA ALA A 629 4.94 4.29 12.39
C ALA A 629 6.42 4.67 12.61
N GLU A 630 7.35 3.72 12.44
CA GLU A 630 8.79 3.96 12.63
C GLU A 630 9.26 5.20 11.86
N ALA A 631 8.78 5.36 10.63
CA ALA A 631 9.17 6.45 9.74
C ALA A 631 8.97 7.83 10.36
N VAL A 632 7.98 8.03 11.23
CA VAL A 632 7.67 9.30 11.89
C VAL A 632 8.13 9.37 13.36
N SER A 633 8.86 8.35 13.82
CA SER A 633 9.48 8.27 15.16
C SER A 633 10.91 8.87 15.19
N ALA A 634 11.51 9.01 16.38
CA ALA A 634 12.82 9.65 16.53
C ALA A 634 13.90 8.96 15.66
N PRO A 635 14.68 9.71 14.85
CA PRO A 635 15.63 9.14 13.89
C PRO A 635 16.95 8.73 14.56
N ILE A 636 16.91 7.67 15.38
CA ILE A 636 18.05 7.23 16.20
C ILE A 636 19.13 6.41 15.46
N LYS A 637 18.81 5.92 14.26
CA LYS A 637 19.66 4.99 13.50
C LYS A 637 21.00 5.63 13.16
N ASN A 638 22.09 4.88 13.36
CA ASN A 638 23.48 5.32 13.19
C ASN A 638 23.86 6.61 13.96
N LYS A 639 23.18 6.95 15.06
CA LYS A 639 23.43 8.16 15.86
C LYS A 639 23.55 7.83 17.34
N SER A 640 24.46 8.52 18.04
CA SER A 640 24.47 8.52 19.50
C SER A 640 23.18 9.15 20.02
N HIS A 641 22.53 8.48 20.95
CA HIS A 641 21.24 8.90 21.48
C HIS A 641 21.02 8.41 22.90
N THR A 642 20.04 9.00 23.56
CA THR A 642 19.59 8.62 24.90
C THR A 642 18.10 8.37 24.88
N ILE A 643 17.64 7.48 25.77
CA ILE A 643 16.23 7.21 26.05
C ILE A 643 16.07 7.38 27.55
N GLU A 644 15.24 8.32 27.98
CA GLU A 644 15.13 8.75 29.37
C GLU A 644 13.66 8.74 29.83
N THR A 645 13.41 8.27 31.05
CA THR A 645 12.11 8.36 31.73
C THR A 645 12.28 8.41 33.26
N SER A 646 11.27 8.90 33.96
CA SER A 646 11.21 8.89 35.42
C SER A 646 9.97 8.12 35.87
N LEU A 647 10.15 7.17 36.79
CA LEU A 647 9.10 6.27 37.27
C LEU A 647 9.02 6.32 38.81
N ASP A 648 7.91 5.86 39.37
CA ASP A 648 7.77 5.61 40.82
C ASP A 648 7.49 4.12 41.03
N LEU A 649 8.51 3.36 41.45
CA LEU A 649 8.46 1.90 41.51
C LEU A 649 8.14 1.39 42.92
N LYS A 650 7.15 0.52 43.04
CA LYS A 650 6.83 -0.23 44.26
C LYS A 650 7.65 -1.51 44.38
N GLY A 651 8.28 -1.92 43.28
CA GLY A 651 9.14 -3.09 43.22
C GLY A 651 8.37 -4.35 42.86
N ASP A 652 7.27 -4.25 42.12
CA ASP A 652 6.59 -5.36 41.43
C ASP A 652 6.23 -5.00 39.98
N GLU A 653 6.60 -3.80 39.53
CA GLU A 653 6.32 -3.34 38.18
C GLU A 653 7.09 -4.13 37.12
N GLN A 654 6.40 -4.40 36.01
CA GLN A 654 6.95 -5.02 34.82
C GLN A 654 6.35 -4.36 33.58
N GLY A 655 7.00 -4.53 32.44
CA GLY A 655 6.49 -4.11 31.13
C GLY A 655 7.40 -3.16 30.37
N VAL A 656 6.99 -2.84 29.15
CA VAL A 656 7.73 -2.03 28.19
C VAL A 656 7.68 -0.56 28.57
N ILE A 657 8.84 0.10 28.58
CA ILE A 657 8.95 1.55 28.69
C ILE A 657 8.81 2.17 27.30
N VAL A 658 9.59 1.67 26.34
CA VAL A 658 9.51 2.06 24.93
C VAL A 658 9.94 0.89 24.05
N ALA A 659 9.26 0.68 22.93
CA ALA A 659 9.63 -0.27 21.88
C ALA A 659 9.55 0.40 20.51
N CYS A 660 10.41 -0.03 19.59
CA CYS A 660 10.34 0.33 18.18
C CYS A 660 10.79 -0.85 17.32
N GLY A 661 9.95 -1.27 16.38
CA GLY A 661 10.17 -2.45 15.56
C GLY A 661 9.54 -3.70 16.17
N GLY A 662 10.05 -4.88 15.81
CA GLY A 662 9.57 -6.15 16.35
C GLY A 662 10.49 -7.34 16.06
N VAL A 663 9.90 -8.50 15.76
CA VAL A 663 10.61 -9.76 15.45
C VAL A 663 11.54 -9.62 14.25
N ASN A 664 11.24 -8.72 13.32
CA ASN A 664 12.00 -8.47 12.10
C ASN A 664 13.17 -7.50 12.29
N GLY A 665 13.30 -6.87 13.46
CA GLY A 665 14.32 -5.88 13.77
C GLY A 665 13.74 -4.82 14.71
N GLY A 666 14.56 -4.23 15.60
CA GLY A 666 14.06 -3.21 16.53
C GLY A 666 14.91 -3.00 17.78
N TYR A 667 14.44 -2.14 18.67
CA TYR A 667 14.94 -2.03 20.04
C TYR A 667 13.80 -1.88 21.06
N THR A 668 14.06 -2.27 22.30
CA THR A 668 13.10 -2.11 23.40
C THR A 668 13.83 -1.84 24.72
N LEU A 669 13.27 -0.94 25.52
CA LEU A 669 13.64 -0.69 26.91
C LEU A 669 12.46 -1.11 27.77
N PHE A 670 12.67 -2.03 28.71
CA PHE A 670 11.59 -2.60 29.51
C PHE A 670 12.05 -3.00 30.92
N ILE A 671 11.10 -3.19 31.83
CA ILE A 671 11.33 -3.74 33.16
C ILE A 671 10.81 -5.18 33.21
N ALA A 672 11.69 -6.11 33.60
CA ALA A 672 11.34 -7.49 33.91
C ALA A 672 12.22 -7.98 35.05
N ASP A 673 11.65 -8.79 35.96
CA ASP A 673 12.35 -9.29 37.16
C ASP A 673 13.00 -8.17 38.00
N HIS A 674 12.32 -7.00 38.07
CA HIS A 674 12.76 -5.78 38.76
C HIS A 674 14.10 -5.23 38.25
N LYS A 675 14.48 -5.56 37.02
CA LYS A 675 15.67 -5.04 36.35
C LYS A 675 15.25 -4.25 35.12
N LEU A 676 16.03 -3.24 34.78
CA LEU A 676 15.94 -2.54 33.51
C LEU A 676 16.70 -3.35 32.45
N HIS A 677 16.03 -3.61 31.33
CA HIS A 677 16.58 -4.32 30.18
C HIS A 677 16.56 -3.38 28.97
N TYR A 678 17.65 -3.39 28.20
CA TYR A 678 17.68 -2.88 26.85
C TYR A 678 18.05 -4.00 25.89
N ASP A 679 17.15 -4.32 24.98
CA ASP A 679 17.37 -5.34 23.95
C ASP A 679 17.36 -4.69 22.56
N TYR A 680 18.27 -5.15 21.71
CA TYR A 680 18.37 -4.75 20.30
C TYR A 680 18.30 -5.99 19.41
N ASN A 681 17.31 -6.02 18.51
CA ASN A 681 17.13 -7.05 17.50
C ASN A 681 17.72 -6.58 16.16
N TYR A 682 18.87 -7.14 15.78
CA TYR A 682 19.49 -6.90 14.48
C TYR A 682 18.90 -7.87 13.45
N VAL A 683 17.80 -7.45 12.82
CA VAL A 683 17.10 -8.11 11.70
C VAL A 683 16.83 -9.61 11.86
N ASN A 684 16.57 -10.04 13.10
CA ASN A 684 16.42 -11.45 13.50
C ASN A 684 17.67 -12.32 13.23
N ALA A 685 18.80 -11.72 12.87
CA ALA A 685 20.09 -12.40 12.69
C ALA A 685 20.86 -12.47 14.01
N GLN A 686 20.81 -11.42 14.82
CA GLN A 686 21.50 -11.33 16.11
C GLN A 686 20.71 -10.46 17.10
N ARG A 687 20.82 -10.77 18.39
CA ARG A 687 20.22 -9.98 19.47
C ARG A 687 21.27 -9.57 20.49
N TYR A 688 21.19 -8.33 20.96
CA TYR A 688 22.02 -7.79 22.04
C TYR A 688 21.13 -7.50 23.23
N ALA A 689 21.62 -7.79 24.43
CA ALA A 689 20.88 -7.57 25.68
C ALA A 689 21.80 -6.93 26.72
N ILE A 690 21.32 -5.87 27.36
CA ILE A 690 22.01 -5.16 28.44
C ILE A 690 21.05 -5.08 29.61
N VAL A 691 21.46 -5.58 30.78
CA VAL A 691 20.57 -5.75 31.93
C VAL A 691 21.16 -5.10 33.17
N SER A 692 20.37 -4.29 33.87
CA SER A 692 20.78 -3.67 35.13
C SER A 692 20.77 -4.66 36.30
N PRO A 693 21.41 -4.31 37.43
CA PRO A 693 21.03 -4.84 38.74
C PRO A 693 19.57 -4.52 39.09
N VAL A 694 19.08 -5.09 40.20
CA VAL A 694 17.73 -4.82 40.71
C VAL A 694 17.53 -3.33 40.95
N LEU A 695 16.40 -2.80 40.48
CA LEU A 695 16.02 -1.39 40.60
C LEU A 695 15.58 -1.07 42.05
N PRO A 696 15.88 0.14 42.55
CA PRO A 696 15.39 0.58 43.85
C PRO A 696 13.90 0.95 43.78
N ASN A 697 13.23 0.90 44.93
CA ASN A 697 11.86 1.38 45.08
C ASN A 697 11.81 2.91 45.21
N GLY A 698 10.65 3.49 44.92
CA GLY A 698 10.36 4.91 44.93
C GLY A 698 10.66 5.56 43.59
N LYS A 699 10.86 6.89 43.61
CA LYS A 699 11.20 7.66 42.42
C LYS A 699 12.55 7.25 41.86
N VAL A 700 12.57 6.87 40.59
CA VAL A 700 13.77 6.48 39.86
C VAL A 700 13.86 7.20 38.53
N ASP A 701 15.05 7.69 38.21
CA ASP A 701 15.39 8.20 36.88
C ASP A 701 16.14 7.12 36.13
N LEU A 702 15.57 6.69 34.99
CA LEU A 702 16.12 5.64 34.14
C LEU A 702 16.61 6.25 32.84
N LYS A 703 17.78 5.79 32.38
CA LYS A 703 18.37 6.23 31.13
C LYS A 703 19.10 5.09 30.43
N PHE A 704 18.80 4.91 29.16
CA PHE A 704 19.68 4.21 28.23
C PHE A 704 20.48 5.24 27.41
N ASN A 705 21.76 4.96 27.19
CA ASN A 705 22.65 5.79 26.40
C ASN A 705 23.36 4.91 25.36
N PHE A 706 23.12 5.18 24.09
CA PHE A 706 23.86 4.58 22.98
C PHE A 706 24.98 5.53 22.55
N ILE A 707 26.22 5.06 22.67
CA ILE A 707 27.41 5.78 22.23
C ILE A 707 27.88 5.12 20.94
N LYS A 708 27.74 5.83 19.82
CA LYS A 708 28.31 5.39 18.54
C LYS A 708 29.84 5.30 18.67
N THR A 709 30.40 4.12 18.38
CA THR A 709 31.84 3.86 18.38
C THR A 709 32.40 3.63 16.97
N GLY A 710 31.52 3.57 15.98
CA GLY A 710 31.84 3.53 14.55
C GLY A 710 30.57 3.48 13.69
N MET A 711 30.74 3.33 12.37
CA MET A 711 29.63 3.14 11.45
C MET A 711 28.78 1.92 11.87
N LEU A 712 27.48 2.12 12.09
CA LEU A 712 26.51 1.07 12.41
C LEU A 712 26.90 0.18 13.61
N LYS A 713 27.56 0.76 14.62
CA LYS A 713 27.92 0.08 15.88
C LYS A 713 28.15 1.03 17.04
N GLY A 714 28.08 0.53 18.26
CA GLY A 714 28.24 1.34 19.45
C GLY A 714 28.31 0.54 20.74
N THR A 715 28.30 1.29 21.85
CA THR A 715 28.17 0.75 23.21
C THR A 715 26.88 1.27 23.81
N GLY A 716 26.05 0.37 24.32
CA GLY A 716 24.89 0.72 25.13
C GLY A 716 25.26 0.79 26.61
N GLU A 717 24.73 1.77 27.32
CA GLU A 717 24.92 1.95 28.76
C GLU A 717 23.57 2.17 29.45
N LEU A 718 23.36 1.53 30.59
CA LEU A 718 22.20 1.75 31.45
C LEU A 718 22.59 2.57 32.67
N TYR A 719 21.77 3.57 32.98
CA TYR A 719 21.90 4.46 34.13
C TYR A 719 20.65 4.42 34.99
N VAL A 720 20.85 4.40 36.31
CA VAL A 720 19.80 4.52 37.33
C VAL A 720 20.19 5.64 38.29
N ASN A 721 19.33 6.64 38.44
CA ASN A 721 19.56 7.83 39.27
C ASN A 721 20.91 8.52 38.96
N GLY A 722 21.23 8.62 37.67
CA GLY A 722 22.46 9.25 37.17
C GLY A 722 23.73 8.41 37.28
N LYS A 723 23.69 7.20 37.85
CA LYS A 723 24.84 6.29 37.95
C LYS A 723 24.79 5.22 36.86
N LYS A 724 25.90 5.01 36.14
CA LYS A 724 26.04 3.86 35.22
C LYS A 724 26.01 2.55 36.01
N VAL A 725 25.13 1.63 35.64
CA VAL A 725 24.93 0.35 36.33
C VAL A 725 25.17 -0.87 35.45
N ALA A 726 25.12 -0.73 34.12
CA ALA A 726 25.45 -1.79 33.17
C ALA A 726 25.91 -1.18 31.83
N GLU A 727 26.64 -1.95 31.05
CA GLU A 727 27.05 -1.61 29.68
C GLU A 727 27.23 -2.86 28.84
N GLY A 728 27.16 -2.72 27.51
CA GLY A 728 27.39 -3.80 26.57
C GLY A 728 27.68 -3.29 25.16
N ALA A 729 28.50 -4.03 24.41
CA ALA A 729 28.77 -3.74 23.01
C ALA A 729 27.57 -4.12 22.13
N ILE A 730 27.28 -3.26 21.15
CA ILE A 730 26.30 -3.49 20.07
C ILE A 730 27.08 -3.34 18.77
N ASP A 731 27.70 -4.44 18.34
CA ASP A 731 28.67 -4.44 17.25
C ASP A 731 28.03 -4.32 15.86
N LYS A 732 26.70 -4.46 15.76
CA LYS A 732 25.91 -4.28 14.54
C LYS A 732 24.58 -3.59 14.82
N THR A 733 24.30 -2.53 14.07
CA THR A 733 23.01 -1.84 14.01
C THR A 733 22.56 -1.65 12.56
N VAL A 734 21.29 -1.34 12.37
CA VAL A 734 20.71 -1.07 11.04
C VAL A 734 20.81 0.41 10.67
N GLY A 735 20.93 0.71 9.37
CA GLY A 735 21.05 2.08 8.85
C GLY A 735 19.77 2.64 8.21
N GLY A 736 18.92 1.76 7.65
CA GLY A 736 17.69 2.08 6.94
C GLY A 736 16.46 2.09 7.86
N ALA A 737 15.80 0.94 8.04
CA ALA A 737 14.62 0.78 8.90
C ALA A 737 14.69 -0.52 9.71
N PHE A 738 13.98 -0.59 10.83
CA PHE A 738 13.79 -1.82 11.60
C PHE A 738 12.70 -2.70 10.99
N SER A 739 11.63 -2.07 10.50
CA SER A 739 10.52 -2.70 9.78
C SER A 739 9.74 -1.62 9.01
N LEU A 740 9.02 -2.01 7.97
CA LEU A 740 8.08 -1.12 7.27
C LEU A 740 6.67 -1.16 7.87
N SER A 741 6.34 -2.20 8.64
CA SER A 741 4.99 -2.48 9.13
C SER A 741 4.83 -2.52 10.66
N GLU A 742 5.93 -2.36 11.42
CA GLU A 742 5.92 -2.31 12.89
C GLU A 742 5.82 -0.88 13.43
N THR A 743 5.65 -0.77 14.75
CA THR A 743 5.34 0.48 15.44
C THR A 743 6.44 0.94 16.40
N PHE A 744 6.35 2.21 16.78
CA PHE A 744 6.98 2.83 17.93
C PHE A 744 5.90 3.04 19.00
N ASP A 745 6.16 2.57 20.21
CA ASP A 745 5.20 2.53 21.31
C ASP A 745 5.86 2.91 22.65
N VAL A 746 5.12 3.59 23.52
CA VAL A 746 5.51 3.92 24.90
C VAL A 746 4.56 3.27 25.89
N GLY A 747 5.10 2.52 26.84
CA GLY A 747 4.30 1.82 27.86
C GLY A 747 3.79 0.44 27.43
N VAL A 748 4.00 0.03 26.18
CA VAL A 748 3.48 -1.19 25.59
C VAL A 748 4.33 -1.57 24.36
N ASP A 749 4.30 -2.84 23.95
CA ASP A 749 4.78 -3.29 22.63
C ASP A 749 3.58 -3.86 21.85
N ASN A 750 2.99 -2.98 21.05
CA ASN A 750 1.76 -3.23 20.31
C ASN A 750 2.03 -4.01 19.01
N GLY A 751 3.28 -4.04 18.56
CA GLY A 751 3.76 -4.80 17.42
C GLY A 751 4.08 -6.25 17.77
N THR A 752 5.01 -6.83 17.02
CA THR A 752 5.59 -8.12 17.34
C THR A 752 6.77 -7.94 18.29
N PRO A 753 7.15 -8.94 19.11
CA PRO A 753 8.00 -8.68 20.26
C PRO A 753 9.43 -8.39 19.80
N VAL A 754 9.93 -7.21 20.15
CA VAL A 754 11.34 -6.88 19.89
C VAL A 754 12.27 -7.78 20.71
N SER A 755 11.85 -8.29 21.87
CA SER A 755 12.64 -9.16 22.74
C SER A 755 12.04 -10.56 22.88
N ASN A 756 12.89 -11.57 23.10
CA ASN A 756 12.45 -12.91 23.50
C ASN A 756 12.09 -13.02 24.99
N ASN A 757 12.34 -11.96 25.77
CA ASN A 757 12.14 -11.92 27.22
C ASN A 757 10.70 -11.55 27.63
N TYR A 758 9.84 -11.21 26.67
CA TYR A 758 8.40 -11.05 26.88
C TYR A 758 7.61 -11.58 25.68
N LYS A 759 6.30 -11.86 25.88
CA LYS A 759 5.46 -12.52 24.88
C LYS A 759 4.45 -11.56 24.26
N VAL A 760 4.20 -11.73 22.96
CA VAL A 760 3.22 -10.97 22.15
C VAL A 760 1.84 -10.93 22.76
N LYS A 761 1.36 -12.07 23.29
CA LYS A 761 -0.03 -12.20 23.76
C LYS A 761 -0.40 -11.17 24.83
N ASP A 762 0.59 -10.68 25.56
CA ASP A 762 0.34 -9.78 26.66
C ASP A 762 0.68 -8.33 26.29
N HIS A 763 1.29 -8.02 25.13
CA HIS A 763 1.88 -6.70 24.78
C HIS A 763 2.89 -6.14 25.78
N PHE A 764 3.16 -6.94 26.82
CA PHE A 764 3.94 -6.62 27.99
C PHE A 764 3.75 -5.17 28.49
N PRO A 765 2.50 -4.72 28.73
CA PRO A 765 2.20 -3.36 29.13
C PRO A 765 2.86 -3.05 30.45
N PHE A 766 3.33 -1.83 30.59
CA PHE A 766 3.88 -1.37 31.84
C PHE A 766 2.79 -1.33 32.92
N THR A 767 3.01 -2.04 34.03
CA THR A 767 2.05 -2.13 35.13
C THR A 767 2.09 -0.92 36.07
N GLY A 768 3.11 -0.07 35.95
CA GLY A 768 3.22 1.21 36.64
C GLY A 768 2.64 2.38 35.84
N GLN A 769 3.03 3.61 36.19
CA GLN A 769 2.66 4.82 35.44
C GLN A 769 3.88 5.40 34.74
N ILE A 770 3.74 5.69 33.44
CA ILE A 770 4.72 6.44 32.64
C ILE A 770 4.06 7.77 32.27
N ASP A 771 4.71 8.90 32.58
CA ASP A 771 4.29 10.21 32.05
C ASP A 771 4.77 10.36 30.60
N LYS A 772 6.08 10.18 30.40
CA LYS A 772 6.73 10.36 29.11
C LYS A 772 8.03 9.59 28.98
N VAL A 773 8.45 9.41 27.73
CA VAL A 773 9.80 9.00 27.34
C VAL A 773 10.41 10.14 26.53
N VAL A 774 11.65 10.50 26.84
CA VAL A 774 12.43 11.51 26.12
C VAL A 774 13.57 10.83 25.39
N ILE A 775 13.60 10.97 24.06
CA ILE A 775 14.71 10.54 23.22
C ILE A 775 15.52 11.75 22.81
N THR A 776 16.81 11.78 23.13
CA THR A 776 17.70 12.89 22.76
C THR A 776 18.89 12.38 21.95
N LEU A 777 19.13 12.96 20.78
CA LEU A 777 20.31 12.73 19.94
C LEU A 777 21.50 13.49 20.57
N THR A 778 22.55 12.78 20.96
CA THR A 778 23.61 13.29 21.85
C THR A 778 24.99 13.47 21.19
N GLY A 779 25.18 13.02 19.95
CA GLY A 779 26.44 13.17 19.22
C GLY A 779 26.43 14.30 18.19
N GLU A 780 27.59 14.91 17.94
CA GLU A 780 27.86 15.51 16.62
C GLU A 780 28.16 14.35 15.65
N ASP A 781 27.60 14.39 14.44
CA ASP A 781 27.98 13.47 13.36
C ASP A 781 29.43 13.80 12.96
N THR A 782 30.41 13.26 13.71
CA THR A 782 31.83 13.44 13.40
C THR A 782 32.21 12.71 12.11
N ASP A 783 31.36 11.78 11.67
CA ASP A 783 31.36 11.24 10.31
C ASP A 783 30.65 12.24 9.39
N LYS A 784 31.31 13.36 9.09
CA LYS A 784 30.88 14.22 7.97
C LYS A 784 30.83 13.33 6.73
N ALA A 785 29.62 13.00 6.30
CA ALA A 785 29.22 12.51 4.99
C ALA A 785 30.41 12.03 4.12
N LYS A 786 30.95 10.84 4.42
CA LYS A 786 31.18 9.94 3.31
C LYS A 786 29.79 9.52 2.89
N GLU A 787 29.37 10.00 1.73
CA GLU A 787 28.26 9.42 0.99
C GLU A 787 28.29 7.90 1.19
N ILE A 788 27.12 7.32 1.45
CA ILE A 788 26.93 5.89 1.65
C ILE A 788 27.36 5.18 0.34
N ASN A 789 28.67 5.02 0.13
CA ASN A 789 29.26 4.20 -0.89
C ASN A 789 29.38 2.81 -0.27
N ASN A 790 28.29 2.06 -0.37
CA ASN A 790 28.11 0.69 0.14
C ASN A 790 28.94 -0.36 -0.61
N THR A 791 30.00 0.00 -1.32
CA THR A 791 30.94 -0.99 -1.88
C THR A 791 31.59 -1.87 -0.80
N GLU A 792 31.55 -1.46 0.47
CA GLU A 792 32.06 -2.27 1.61
C GLU A 792 31.00 -3.13 2.32
N LEU A 793 29.71 -3.06 1.96
CA LEU A 793 28.65 -3.91 2.53
C LEU A 793 28.34 -5.17 1.69
N VAL A 794 29.10 -5.40 0.62
CA VAL A 794 28.90 -6.51 -0.33
C VAL A 794 29.92 -7.65 -0.11
N ASP A 795 30.86 -7.51 0.83
CA ASP A 795 31.84 -8.56 1.17
C ASP A 795 31.46 -9.38 2.42
#